data_AF-A0A415RBT2-F1
#
_entry.id   AF-A0A415RBT2-F1
#
_cell.length_a   1.000
_cell.length_b   1.000
_cell.length_c   1.000
_cell.angle_alpha   90.00
_cell.angle_beta   90.00
_cell.angle_gamma   90.00
#
_symmetry.space_group_name_H-M   'P 1'
#
loop_
_entity.id
_entity.type
_entity.pdbx_description
1 polymer ?
#
loop_
_entity_poly.entity_id
_entity_poly.type
_entity_poly.pdbx_seq_one_letter_code
_entity_poly.pdbx_strand_id
1 'polypeptide(L)'
;MAKKGPEHERTRIPTLKALIKAGWNRKQIICPSADSADTEWRVPKTPSEATKREMGRSFDYFPVDIAIFDSIEHAGEYDHLFGIIECKKPDVEAGVTQLETYMGLEPRCRFGFWTNSEDTALVYKLADGTYEVAKGASLPKPSDNLRRAGKEPLTYNDLDTPNAAQLSMLFLRLLDTIAASDSVATRPEQRLNEIASLLIVKLESDKRGISHKDEPLTFQIRETVEATAAAINELYQDYKSLRPELFLTDDADVIRLNDWTIHWAVSEMQGFNFNKSSHTAFSKAFQIFRTANLKIGDGQYFTHHRVIEAGIRMLCIDDRDKVIDPACGTGGFLYKAYEATSKCYGDDMGSQPEARTWAHDRLFGIDRDSINVKLTRALMVAIGDGSAHVYIGDSIRTAKWDSEYPTMKLEAMNEESFTVVVTNPPFGKQLRISASDARLGQYTICRHTPGGDDSENYASTEIGIVFVELAYRLLKKGGRLGIVLPETYFFSKSYTWFRKWLKERFILRGVMNIPMEAFQEFCRAKTNFYVLQKVGKPTVSVHVPKWFRNGECWVSFAPTIGINKDGYDLYVVDEDGNRGKEIDDRALADVVSMLEGRDTDTSGFVKMDGADYLGVPQYCNRSTEATIRRLVSQKLPRFKLERIGTLIEQGKVNVRIGHGSPSADVRNGGIPYIKVSDLRAGLVNVNSTNLVPYGVAQRMWHGDTSGLQPYSVITPSRASSNIGEPVMLLPQQVDVVITKEVLIFTVGEKADFDNFYLMWALDLQPVKDEWKRIIFMQTNREDVGDRYKDILIPVPANTEDGVAVSESYRSYYTKLAALKDSFNHERVTL
;
A
#
# COMPACT_ATOMS: atom_id res chain seq x y z
N MET A 1 8.75 37.34 23.46
CA MET A 1 9.40 38.53 24.07
C MET A 1 10.90 38.31 24.00
N ALA A 2 11.65 39.19 23.35
CA ALA A 2 13.11 39.08 23.26
C ALA A 2 13.75 39.30 24.64
N LYS A 3 14.55 38.34 25.12
CA LYS A 3 15.35 38.46 26.36
C LYS A 3 16.41 39.56 26.16
N LYS A 4 16.14 40.79 26.62
CA LYS A 4 17.11 41.91 26.62
C LYS A 4 17.60 42.16 28.06
N GLY A 5 18.77 41.61 28.39
CA GLY A 5 19.43 41.79 29.69
C GLY A 5 20.96 41.68 29.58
N PRO A 6 21.73 42.08 30.61
CA PRO A 6 23.21 42.11 30.56
C PRO A 6 23.87 40.76 30.23
N GLU A 7 23.25 39.66 30.66
CA GLU A 7 23.65 38.27 30.39
C GLU A 7 23.51 37.88 28.91
N HIS A 8 22.50 38.46 28.23
CA HIS A 8 22.27 38.25 26.81
C HIS A 8 23.46 38.73 25.98
N GLU A 9 23.91 39.97 26.24
CA GLU A 9 25.00 40.61 25.49
C GLU A 9 26.38 40.10 25.91
N ARG A 10 26.57 39.77 27.19
CA ARG A 10 27.90 39.40 27.74
C ARG A 10 28.25 37.92 27.64
N THR A 11 27.26 37.03 27.59
CA THR A 11 27.52 35.58 27.67
C THR A 11 26.87 34.82 26.52
N ARG A 12 25.57 35.00 26.27
CA ARG A 12 24.84 34.19 25.28
C ARG A 12 25.25 34.46 23.83
N ILE A 13 25.26 35.73 23.40
CA ILE A 13 25.65 36.09 22.03
C ILE A 13 27.12 35.72 21.74
N PRO A 14 28.09 35.97 22.64
CA PRO A 14 29.45 35.45 22.50
C PRO A 14 29.50 33.93 22.38
N THR A 15 28.72 33.19 23.18
CA THR A 15 28.64 31.72 23.10
C THR A 15 28.12 31.24 21.75
N LEU A 16 27.05 31.86 21.23
CA LEU A 16 26.54 31.57 19.88
C LEU A 16 27.61 31.81 18.80
N LYS A 17 28.34 32.94 18.86
CA LYS A 17 29.42 33.23 17.92
C LYS A 17 30.56 32.20 18.02
N ALA A 18 30.87 31.76 19.24
CA ALA A 18 31.90 30.75 19.48
C ALA A 18 31.50 29.37 18.94
N LEU A 19 30.23 28.96 19.06
CA LEU A 19 29.71 27.73 18.43
C LEU A 19 29.83 27.76 16.91
N ILE A 20 29.44 28.87 16.28
CA ILE A 20 29.55 29.02 14.82
C ILE A 20 31.02 28.96 14.39
N LYS A 21 31.92 29.61 15.14
CA LYS A 21 33.36 29.54 14.90
C LYS A 21 33.93 28.13 15.12
N ALA A 22 33.35 27.36 16.04
CA ALA A 22 33.71 25.96 16.30
C ALA A 22 33.21 24.98 15.23
N GLY A 23 32.38 25.45 14.28
CA GLY A 23 31.92 24.69 13.12
C GLY A 23 30.43 24.37 13.10
N TRP A 24 29.66 24.75 14.12
CA TRP A 24 28.21 24.52 14.13
C TRP A 24 27.48 25.42 13.12
N ASN A 25 26.51 24.86 12.39
CA ASN A 25 25.70 25.65 11.47
C ASN A 25 24.65 26.47 12.23
N ARG A 26 24.52 27.77 11.92
CA ARG A 26 23.53 28.65 12.57
C ARG A 26 22.09 28.12 12.45
N LYS A 27 21.75 27.41 11.36
CA LYS A 27 20.41 26.85 11.14
C LYS A 27 20.10 25.66 12.05
N GLN A 28 21.10 25.02 12.64
CA GLN A 28 20.94 23.94 13.63
C GLN A 28 20.77 24.47 15.05
N ILE A 29 20.76 25.79 15.26
CA ILE A 29 20.79 26.38 16.59
C ILE A 29 19.54 27.22 16.77
N ILE A 30 18.80 26.98 17.85
CA ILE A 30 17.78 27.89 18.34
C ILE A 30 18.42 28.74 19.45
N CYS A 31 18.54 30.04 19.20
CA CYS A 31 19.07 31.00 20.16
C CYS A 31 18.23 32.30 20.09
N PRO A 32 17.25 32.48 20.99
CA PRO A 32 16.44 33.69 21.02
C PRO A 32 17.31 34.92 21.27
N SER A 33 17.27 35.88 20.35
CA SER A 33 17.98 37.16 20.45
C SER A 33 17.19 38.32 19.85
N ALA A 34 17.63 39.55 20.11
CA ALA A 34 17.03 40.74 19.50
C ALA A 34 17.16 40.75 17.96
N ASP A 35 18.14 40.03 17.42
CA ASP A 35 18.48 39.98 15.99
C ASP A 35 18.09 38.63 15.35
N SER A 36 17.29 37.81 16.03
CA SER A 36 16.84 36.50 15.56
C SER A 36 15.33 36.33 15.74
N ALA A 37 14.69 35.65 14.78
CA ALA A 37 13.28 35.26 14.86
C ALA A 37 13.05 33.97 15.68
N ASP A 38 14.11 33.39 16.26
CA ASP A 38 14.05 32.14 17.01
C ASP A 38 13.15 32.28 18.24
N THR A 39 12.28 31.29 18.43
CA THR A 39 11.49 31.15 19.66
C THR A 39 12.27 30.35 20.69
N GLU A 40 12.03 30.61 21.97
CA GLU A 40 12.74 29.90 23.05
C GLU A 40 12.43 28.41 23.07
N TRP A 41 13.47 27.58 23.17
CA TRP A 41 13.32 26.14 23.30
C TRP A 41 12.74 25.77 24.68
N ARG A 42 11.84 24.79 24.68
CA ARG A 42 10.98 24.45 25.82
C ARG A 42 11.20 22.99 26.23
N VAL A 43 11.98 22.79 27.30
CA VAL A 43 12.19 21.47 27.90
C VAL A 43 10.99 21.13 28.79
N PRO A 44 10.30 20.00 28.61
CA PRO A 44 9.15 19.64 29.45
C PRO A 44 9.55 19.49 30.91
N LYS A 45 8.73 19.96 31.87
CA LYS A 45 9.07 19.86 33.30
C LYS A 45 8.99 18.44 33.88
N THR A 46 8.21 17.56 33.25
CA THR A 46 8.00 16.18 33.69
C THR A 46 7.79 15.26 32.47
N PRO A 47 7.93 13.93 32.63
CA PRO A 47 7.60 12.97 31.57
C PRO A 47 6.15 13.10 31.07
N SER A 48 5.19 13.43 31.94
CA SER A 48 3.81 13.65 31.51
C SER A 48 3.65 14.89 30.64
N GLU A 49 4.45 15.94 30.87
CA GLU A 49 4.47 17.13 30.00
C GLU A 49 5.15 16.83 28.66
N ALA A 50 6.14 15.94 28.63
CA ALA A 50 6.74 15.47 27.39
C ALA A 50 5.70 14.76 26.50
N THR A 51 4.87 13.88 27.07
CA THR A 51 3.76 13.26 26.33
C THR A 51 2.76 14.28 25.78
N LYS A 52 2.48 15.36 26.52
CA LYS A 52 1.61 16.44 26.01
C LYS A 52 2.23 17.17 24.81
N ARG A 53 3.54 17.46 24.86
CA ARG A 53 4.30 18.03 23.73
C ARG A 53 4.20 17.14 22.49
N GLU A 54 4.42 15.84 22.66
CA GLU A 54 4.37 14.84 21.58
C GLU A 54 2.97 14.73 20.94
N MET A 55 1.91 15.00 21.70
CA MET A 55 0.54 15.06 21.21
C MET A 55 0.13 16.43 20.65
N GLY A 56 1.06 17.39 20.53
CA GLY A 56 0.77 18.75 20.07
C GLY A 56 -0.09 19.58 21.02
N ARG A 57 -0.10 19.26 22.33
CA ARG A 57 -0.88 19.95 23.36
C ARG A 57 -0.02 20.96 24.14
N SER A 58 -0.65 21.93 24.77
CA SER A 58 0.02 22.86 25.69
C SER A 58 0.62 22.09 26.88
N PHE A 59 1.83 22.48 27.29
CA PHE A 59 2.60 21.81 28.34
C PHE A 59 3.43 22.80 29.15
N ASP A 60 3.73 22.42 30.39
CA ASP A 60 4.62 23.17 31.27
C ASP A 60 6.09 22.88 30.97
N TYR A 61 6.91 23.92 30.92
CA TYR A 61 8.29 23.81 30.45
C TYR A 61 9.30 24.65 31.24
N PHE A 62 10.56 24.25 31.13
CA PHE A 62 11.74 25.04 31.45
C PHE A 62 12.27 25.71 30.17
N PRO A 63 12.57 27.01 30.21
CA PRO A 63 13.19 27.70 29.10
C PRO A 63 14.69 27.38 29.01
N VAL A 64 15.19 27.18 27.79
CA VAL A 64 16.62 27.00 27.50
C VAL A 64 17.18 28.19 26.74
N ASP A 65 18.42 28.58 27.06
CA ASP A 65 19.05 29.74 26.43
C ASP A 65 19.54 29.49 25.00
N ILE A 66 20.16 28.33 24.75
CA ILE A 66 20.53 27.87 23.39
C ILE A 66 20.25 26.36 23.28
N ALA A 67 19.56 25.97 22.21
CA ALA A 67 19.35 24.58 21.85
C ALA A 67 20.07 24.28 20.52
N ILE A 68 20.73 23.12 20.44
CA ILE A 68 21.46 22.65 19.26
C ILE A 68 20.81 21.35 18.78
N PHE A 69 20.54 21.27 17.48
CA PHE A 69 19.94 20.12 16.81
C PHE A 69 20.98 19.36 15.98
N ASP A 70 20.75 18.06 15.79
CA ASP A 70 21.69 17.19 15.07
C ASP A 70 21.76 17.46 13.56
N SER A 71 20.70 17.99 12.94
CA SER A 71 20.65 18.35 11.52
C SER A 71 20.00 19.72 11.26
N ILE A 72 20.22 20.25 10.05
CA ILE A 72 19.59 21.51 9.59
C ILE A 72 18.11 21.27 9.27
N GLU A 73 17.76 20.12 8.69
CA GLU A 73 16.38 19.83 8.29
C GLU A 73 15.43 19.69 9.47
N HIS A 74 15.92 19.16 10.59
CA HIS A 74 15.11 18.84 11.78
C HIS A 74 15.25 19.87 12.91
N ALA A 75 15.77 21.07 12.61
CA ALA A 75 15.91 22.12 13.59
C ALA A 75 14.53 22.54 14.15
N GLY A 76 14.34 22.37 15.46
CA GLY A 76 13.07 22.63 16.14
C GLY A 76 12.22 21.38 16.40
N GLU A 77 12.65 20.20 15.96
CA GLU A 77 12.01 18.93 16.26
C GLU A 77 12.60 18.32 17.54
N TYR A 78 11.74 17.96 18.50
CA TYR A 78 12.21 17.61 19.84
C TYR A 78 13.04 16.34 19.90
N ASP A 79 12.81 15.41 18.97
CA ASP A 79 13.52 14.13 18.87
C ASP A 79 14.87 14.24 18.15
N HIS A 80 15.22 15.46 17.74
CA HIS A 80 16.49 15.88 17.14
C HIS A 80 17.28 16.87 18.03
N LEU A 81 16.77 17.19 19.22
CA LEU A 81 17.50 18.01 20.19
C LEU A 81 18.76 17.27 20.66
N PHE A 82 19.91 17.83 20.35
CA PHE A 82 21.20 17.18 20.53
C PHE A 82 22.01 17.78 21.68
N GLY A 83 21.97 19.10 21.84
CA GLY A 83 22.71 19.83 22.87
C GLY A 83 21.92 20.96 23.51
N ILE A 84 22.13 21.19 24.80
CA ILE A 84 21.49 22.26 25.58
C ILE A 84 22.59 23.16 26.14
N ILE A 85 22.39 24.48 26.11
CA ILE A 85 23.32 25.42 26.73
C ILE A 85 22.57 26.40 27.62
N GLU A 86 23.06 26.55 28.85
CA GLU A 86 22.59 27.53 29.82
C GLU A 86 23.65 28.60 30.04
N CYS A 87 23.24 29.87 29.93
CA CYS A 87 24.12 31.02 30.10
C CYS A 87 23.60 31.83 31.29
N LYS A 88 24.04 31.52 32.52
CA LYS A 88 23.51 32.19 33.72
C LYS A 88 24.54 32.52 34.79
N LYS A 89 24.11 33.30 35.80
CA LYS A 89 24.81 33.51 37.10
C LYS A 89 24.35 32.58 38.25
N PRO A 90 24.45 31.24 38.14
CA PRO A 90 24.51 30.37 39.30
C PRO A 90 25.94 29.87 39.53
N ASP A 91 26.17 29.24 40.67
CA ASP A 91 27.37 28.45 40.93
C ASP A 91 27.49 27.30 39.90
N VAL A 92 28.73 26.88 39.58
CA VAL A 92 29.03 25.83 38.59
C VAL A 92 28.28 24.54 38.92
N GLU A 93 28.18 24.18 40.20
CA GLU A 93 27.49 22.94 40.61
C GLU A 93 25.99 23.04 40.39
N ALA A 94 25.39 24.18 40.77
CA ALA A 94 23.98 24.45 40.47
C ALA A 94 23.68 24.46 38.96
N GLY A 95 24.61 24.97 38.14
CA GLY A 95 24.52 24.94 36.68
C GLY A 95 24.56 23.53 36.09
N VAL A 96 25.46 22.69 36.60
CA VAL A 96 25.56 21.27 36.22
C VAL A 96 24.29 20.52 36.60
N THR A 97 23.79 20.65 37.83
CA THR A 97 22.53 19.99 38.26
C THR A 97 21.33 20.42 37.41
N GLN A 98 21.29 21.70 37.01
CA GLN A 98 20.25 22.21 36.10
C GLN A 98 20.33 21.51 34.73
N LEU A 99 21.54 21.41 34.15
CA LEU A 99 21.74 20.70 32.88
C LEU A 99 21.39 19.23 32.97
N GLU A 100 21.83 18.51 34.01
CA GLU A 100 21.51 17.10 34.22
C GLU A 100 19.99 16.88 34.24
N THR A 101 19.25 17.76 34.92
CA THR A 101 17.78 17.74 34.97
C THR A 101 17.18 17.92 33.57
N TYR A 102 17.63 18.94 32.81
CA TYR A 102 17.09 19.21 31.49
C TYR A 102 17.41 18.09 30.49
N MET A 103 18.65 17.61 30.50
CA MET A 103 19.12 16.49 29.68
C MET A 103 18.44 15.17 30.05
N GLY A 104 18.03 15.00 31.30
CA GLY A 104 17.24 13.84 31.74
C GLY A 104 15.83 13.83 31.17
N LEU A 105 15.23 15.02 31.05
CA LEU A 105 13.88 15.23 30.48
C LEU A 105 13.87 15.28 28.95
N GLU A 106 15.04 15.36 28.31
CA GLU A 106 15.21 15.32 26.87
C GLU A 106 16.01 14.06 26.45
N PRO A 107 15.32 12.96 26.07
CA PRO A 107 15.95 11.65 25.85
C PRO A 107 17.08 11.66 24.81
N ARG A 108 17.03 12.58 23.85
CA ARG A 108 17.95 12.67 22.71
C ARG A 108 19.10 13.64 22.93
N CYS A 109 19.05 14.45 23.98
CA CYS A 109 20.15 15.33 24.34
C CYS A 109 21.36 14.51 24.77
N ARG A 110 22.55 14.85 24.26
CA ARG A 110 23.80 14.12 24.50
C ARG A 110 24.83 14.94 25.25
N PHE A 111 24.75 16.27 25.16
CA PHE A 111 25.60 17.14 25.97
C PHE A 111 24.88 18.40 26.44
N GLY A 112 25.32 18.91 27.57
CA GLY A 112 24.93 20.20 28.13
C GLY A 112 26.17 21.07 28.30
N PHE A 113 26.11 22.35 27.96
CA PHE A 113 27.18 23.29 28.24
C PHE A 113 26.68 24.41 29.14
N TRP A 114 27.40 24.68 30.22
CA TRP A 114 27.09 25.76 31.13
C TRP A 114 28.23 26.77 31.14
N THR A 115 27.89 28.07 31.14
CA THR A 115 28.88 29.13 31.31
C THR A 115 28.29 30.40 31.92
N ASN A 116 29.12 31.09 32.72
CA ASN A 116 28.86 32.43 33.26
C ASN A 116 29.78 33.50 32.65
N SER A 117 30.50 33.19 31.55
CA SER A 117 31.60 33.93 30.89
C SER A 117 33.00 33.83 31.50
N GLU A 118 33.16 33.37 32.74
CA GLU A 118 34.46 33.16 33.39
C GLU A 118 34.74 31.66 33.57
N ASP A 119 33.75 30.94 34.09
CA ASP A 119 33.75 29.49 34.28
C ASP A 119 32.93 28.77 33.20
N THR A 120 33.31 27.52 32.96
CA THR A 120 32.61 26.62 32.04
C THR A 120 32.48 25.23 32.63
N ALA A 121 31.42 24.52 32.23
CA ALA A 121 31.28 23.09 32.48
C ALA A 121 30.61 22.43 31.27
N LEU A 122 31.21 21.36 30.77
CA LEU A 122 30.63 20.50 29.74
C LEU A 122 30.16 19.21 30.40
N VAL A 123 28.87 18.92 30.27
CA VAL A 123 28.20 17.74 30.81
C VAL A 123 27.88 16.82 29.65
N TYR A 124 28.36 15.59 29.69
CA TYR A 124 28.01 14.55 28.73
C TYR A 124 26.95 13.63 29.34
N LYS A 125 25.91 13.32 28.57
CA LYS A 125 25.00 12.21 28.87
C LYS A 125 25.61 10.94 28.30
N LEU A 126 25.99 10.03 29.17
CA LEU A 126 26.60 8.75 28.79
C LEU A 126 25.52 7.76 28.32
N ALA A 127 25.94 6.71 27.63
CA ALA A 127 25.02 5.70 27.09
C ALA A 127 24.27 4.88 28.15
N ASP A 128 24.78 4.83 29.39
CA ASP A 128 24.10 4.24 30.55
C ASP A 128 23.11 5.21 31.24
N GLY A 129 22.91 6.40 30.67
CA GLY A 129 22.04 7.44 31.22
C GLY A 129 22.68 8.28 32.33
N THR A 130 23.89 7.95 32.78
CA THR A 130 24.64 8.73 33.76
C THR A 130 25.34 9.93 33.12
N TYR A 131 25.97 10.77 33.94
CA TYR A 131 26.63 12.00 33.49
C TYR A 131 28.13 12.00 33.78
N GLU A 132 28.89 12.56 32.84
CA GLU A 132 30.31 12.91 33.00
C GLU A 132 30.48 14.41 32.86
N VAL A 133 31.19 15.03 33.80
CA VAL A 133 31.32 16.49 33.89
C VAL A 133 32.78 16.90 33.72
N ALA A 134 33.05 17.69 32.70
CA ALA A 134 34.34 18.32 32.45
C ALA A 134 34.28 19.82 32.80
N LYS A 135 34.73 20.17 34.02
CA LYS A 135 34.86 21.58 34.47
C LYS A 135 36.02 22.25 33.73
N GLY A 136 35.83 23.50 33.31
CA GLY A 136 36.83 24.27 32.52
C GLY A 136 36.98 23.84 31.07
N ALA A 137 36.07 23.00 30.54
CA ALA A 137 36.10 22.55 29.16
C ALA A 137 35.72 23.65 28.17
N SER A 138 36.29 23.59 26.96
CA SER A 138 35.86 24.43 25.84
C SER A 138 34.52 23.98 25.27
N LEU A 139 33.88 24.86 24.49
CA LEU A 139 32.69 24.48 23.73
C LEU A 139 32.99 23.30 22.81
N PRO A 140 32.06 22.32 22.70
CA PRO A 140 32.22 21.19 21.82
C PRO A 140 32.12 21.59 20.36
N LYS A 141 32.87 20.90 19.50
CA LYS A 141 32.78 20.99 18.04
C LYS A 141 31.85 19.91 17.50
N PRO A 142 31.24 20.09 16.31
CA PRO A 142 30.45 19.03 15.67
C PRO A 142 31.24 17.74 15.42
N SER A 143 32.56 17.84 15.26
CA SER A 143 33.46 16.70 15.02
C SER A 143 33.86 15.94 16.28
N ASP A 144 33.56 16.45 17.47
CA ASP A 144 33.94 15.80 18.72
C ASP A 144 33.10 14.53 18.95
N ASN A 145 33.64 13.54 19.68
CA ASN A 145 32.82 12.41 20.11
C ASN A 145 31.89 12.83 21.26
N LEU A 146 30.66 13.19 20.90
CA LEU A 146 29.61 13.63 21.83
C LEU A 146 28.71 12.47 22.28
N ARG A 147 28.97 11.24 21.83
CA ARG A 147 28.28 10.00 22.25
C ARG A 147 29.26 9.14 23.03
N ARG A 148 29.19 9.22 24.34
CA ARG A 148 30.17 8.56 25.21
C ARG A 148 29.64 7.27 25.80
N ALA A 149 30.52 6.28 25.88
CA ALA A 149 30.24 5.02 26.57
C ALA A 149 29.83 5.28 28.02
N GLY A 150 29.02 4.37 28.58
CA GLY A 150 28.69 4.37 30.00
C GLY A 150 29.93 4.21 30.88
N LYS A 151 29.80 4.56 32.16
CA LYS A 151 30.83 4.22 33.16
C LYS A 151 30.89 2.71 33.36
N GLU A 152 29.74 2.07 33.31
CA GLU A 152 29.59 0.62 33.30
C GLU A 152 29.02 0.18 31.93
N PRO A 153 29.47 -0.98 31.40
CA PRO A 153 28.88 -1.54 30.19
C PRO A 153 27.41 -1.92 30.40
N LEU A 154 26.58 -1.73 29.36
CA LEU A 154 25.18 -2.18 29.40
C LEU A 154 25.09 -3.70 29.46
N THR A 155 24.19 -4.19 30.31
CA THR A 155 23.80 -5.60 30.44
C THR A 155 22.39 -5.81 29.90
N TYR A 156 21.93 -7.07 29.84
CA TYR A 156 20.58 -7.39 29.36
C TYR A 156 19.47 -6.74 30.21
N ASN A 157 19.72 -6.56 31.51
CA ASN A 157 18.75 -6.01 32.45
C ASN A 157 18.53 -4.50 32.27
N ASP A 158 19.45 -3.82 31.59
CA ASP A 158 19.39 -2.37 31.34
C ASP A 158 18.60 -2.01 30.08
N LEU A 159 18.15 -3.01 29.30
CA LEU A 159 17.49 -2.78 28.01
C LEU A 159 15.99 -2.48 28.14
N ASP A 160 15.57 -1.39 27.50
CA ASP A 160 14.17 -1.01 27.35
C ASP A 160 13.47 -1.79 26.23
N THR A 161 12.19 -2.10 26.39
CA THR A 161 11.41 -2.75 25.31
C THR A 161 10.69 -1.69 24.47
N PRO A 162 11.08 -1.45 23.20
CA PRO A 162 10.46 -0.43 22.39
C PRO A 162 9.09 -0.88 21.86
N ASN A 163 8.15 0.06 21.81
CA ASN A 163 6.87 -0.14 21.15
C ASN A 163 6.97 0.08 19.63
N ALA A 164 5.88 -0.18 18.89
CA ALA A 164 5.84 -0.05 17.43
C ALA A 164 6.21 1.35 16.92
N ALA A 165 5.74 2.41 17.58
CA ALA A 165 6.04 3.78 17.18
C ALA A 165 7.51 4.13 17.42
N GLN A 166 8.08 3.70 18.55
CA GLN A 166 9.49 3.91 18.87
C GLN A 166 10.41 3.19 17.87
N LEU A 167 10.11 1.93 17.54
CA LEU A 167 10.85 1.18 16.52
C LEU A 167 10.74 1.82 15.14
N SER A 168 9.54 2.24 14.74
CA SER A 168 9.31 2.92 13.47
C SER A 168 10.16 4.20 13.37
N MET A 169 10.12 5.06 14.39
CA MET A 169 10.93 6.28 14.40
C MET A 169 12.43 6.00 14.41
N LEU A 170 12.87 4.96 15.11
CA LEU A 170 14.27 4.53 15.09
C LEU A 170 14.70 4.11 13.68
N PHE A 171 13.93 3.28 12.99
CA PHE A 171 14.29 2.80 11.65
C PHE A 171 14.25 3.89 10.59
N LEU A 172 13.27 4.81 10.67
CA LEU A 172 13.22 5.98 9.80
C LEU A 172 14.48 6.84 9.96
N ARG A 173 14.87 7.09 11.21
CA ARG A 173 16.08 7.87 11.52
C ARG A 173 17.35 7.17 11.05
N LEU A 174 17.48 5.86 11.25
CA LEU A 174 18.61 5.09 10.71
C LEU A 174 18.73 5.32 9.20
N LEU A 175 17.61 5.27 8.45
CA LEU A 175 17.64 5.53 7.01
C LEU A 175 18.07 6.96 6.68
N ASP A 176 17.45 7.95 7.30
CA ASP A 176 17.65 9.35 6.98
C ASP A 176 19.06 9.83 7.35
N THR A 177 19.53 9.47 8.56
CA THR A 177 20.88 9.87 9.01
C THR A 177 21.97 9.16 8.23
N ILE A 178 21.85 7.86 7.96
CA ILE A 178 22.87 7.14 7.15
C ILE A 178 22.87 7.69 5.72
N ALA A 179 21.70 8.04 5.15
CA ALA A 179 21.62 8.67 3.84
C ALA A 179 22.28 10.05 3.79
N ALA A 180 22.19 10.84 4.87
CA ALA A 180 22.72 12.19 4.94
C ALA A 180 24.22 12.23 5.30
N SER A 181 24.71 11.27 6.09
CA SER A 181 26.00 11.40 6.79
C SER A 181 27.04 10.34 6.41
N ASP A 182 26.65 9.19 5.85
CA ASP A 182 27.61 8.13 5.56
C ASP A 182 28.36 8.35 4.24
N SER A 183 29.69 8.32 4.31
CA SER A 183 30.58 8.56 3.19
C SER A 183 30.95 7.30 2.39
N VAL A 184 30.57 6.10 2.88
CA VAL A 184 30.93 4.80 2.29
C VAL A 184 29.72 4.21 1.56
N ALA A 185 28.58 4.07 2.23
CA ALA A 185 27.30 3.60 1.70
C ALA A 185 26.49 4.76 1.09
N THR A 186 26.97 5.26 -0.04
CA THR A 186 26.33 6.41 -0.73
C THR A 186 25.08 6.01 -1.51
N ARG A 187 24.89 4.72 -1.82
CA ARG A 187 23.74 4.22 -2.59
C ARG A 187 22.62 3.69 -1.69
N PRO A 188 21.33 3.97 -1.99
CA PRO A 188 20.20 3.51 -1.19
C PRO A 188 20.19 2.00 -0.92
N GLU A 189 20.50 1.20 -1.94
CA GLU A 189 20.54 -0.26 -1.85
C GLU A 189 21.60 -0.76 -0.88
N GLN A 190 22.78 -0.14 -0.90
CA GLN A 190 23.88 -0.45 -0.01
C GLN A 190 23.52 -0.07 1.44
N ARG A 191 22.91 1.10 1.65
CA ARG A 191 22.48 1.52 3.00
C ARG A 191 21.52 0.53 3.63
N LEU A 192 20.51 0.08 2.88
CA LEU A 192 19.56 -0.92 3.38
C LEU A 192 20.25 -2.25 3.72
N ASN A 193 21.21 -2.68 2.90
CA ASN A 193 22.01 -3.88 3.17
C ASN A 193 22.78 -3.76 4.49
N GLU A 194 23.47 -2.64 4.72
CA GLU A 194 24.27 -2.44 5.93
C GLU A 194 23.42 -2.22 7.19
N ILE A 195 22.26 -1.57 7.07
CA ILE A 195 21.29 -1.48 8.17
C ILE A 195 20.78 -2.88 8.54
N ALA A 196 20.46 -3.73 7.55
CA ALA A 196 20.06 -5.11 7.81
C ALA A 196 21.17 -5.90 8.53
N SER A 197 22.44 -5.73 8.14
CA SER A 197 23.58 -6.31 8.84
C SER A 197 23.65 -5.87 10.31
N LEU A 198 23.51 -4.58 10.60
CA LEU A 198 23.48 -4.05 11.97
C LEU A 198 22.33 -4.65 12.80
N LEU A 199 21.14 -4.75 12.20
CA LEU A 199 19.96 -5.33 12.87
C LEU A 199 20.18 -6.81 13.21
N ILE A 200 20.71 -7.60 12.28
CA ILE A 200 20.99 -9.04 12.51
C ILE A 200 21.94 -9.21 13.69
N VAL A 201 23.01 -8.42 13.74
CA VAL A 201 24.01 -8.50 14.81
C VAL A 201 23.45 -8.01 16.16
N LYS A 202 22.62 -6.96 16.15
CA LYS A 202 21.90 -6.50 17.35
C LYS A 202 21.00 -7.57 17.93
N LEU A 203 20.21 -8.23 17.09
CA LEU A 203 19.27 -9.28 17.49
C LEU A 203 19.98 -10.47 18.13
N GLU A 204 21.15 -10.85 17.60
CA GLU A 204 21.99 -11.90 18.19
C GLU A 204 22.56 -11.48 19.55
N SER A 205 23.04 -10.24 19.69
CA SER A 205 23.55 -9.72 20.97
C SER A 205 22.47 -9.78 22.06
N ASP A 206 21.27 -9.30 21.74
CA ASP A 206 20.11 -9.35 22.65
C ASP A 206 19.73 -10.78 23.02
N LYS A 207 19.85 -11.71 22.07
CA LYS A 207 19.51 -13.11 22.28
C LYS A 207 20.50 -13.78 23.23
N ARG A 208 21.80 -13.52 23.07
CA ARG A 208 22.84 -14.03 23.98
C ARG A 208 22.67 -13.46 25.39
N GLY A 209 22.32 -12.17 25.49
CA GLY A 209 22.05 -11.51 26.77
C GLY A 209 20.95 -12.17 27.60
N ILE A 210 20.00 -12.89 26.99
CA ILE A 210 18.98 -13.66 27.72
C ILE A 210 19.62 -14.70 28.65
N SER A 211 20.65 -15.38 28.17
CA SER A 211 21.36 -16.43 28.89
C SER A 211 22.45 -15.88 29.82
N HIS A 212 22.96 -14.68 29.53
CA HIS A 212 24.07 -14.03 30.21
C HIS A 212 23.67 -12.64 30.70
N LYS A 213 22.67 -12.58 31.58
CA LYS A 213 21.97 -11.32 31.89
C LYS A 213 22.84 -10.26 32.57
N ASP A 214 23.84 -10.70 33.32
CA ASP A 214 24.73 -9.85 34.11
C ASP A 214 26.06 -9.58 33.38
N GLU A 215 26.25 -10.15 32.19
CA GLU A 215 27.44 -9.90 31.38
C GLU A 215 27.22 -8.70 30.45
N PRO A 216 28.29 -7.94 30.12
CA PRO A 216 28.23 -6.89 29.12
C PRO A 216 27.70 -7.37 27.77
N LEU A 217 26.74 -6.65 27.20
CA LEU A 217 26.24 -6.93 25.86
C LEU A 217 27.33 -6.67 24.81
N THR A 218 27.42 -7.53 23.80
CA THR A 218 28.45 -7.37 22.76
C THR A 218 28.18 -6.17 21.85
N PHE A 219 26.91 -5.85 21.59
CA PHE A 219 26.47 -4.71 20.79
C PHE A 219 26.26 -3.47 21.66
N GLN A 220 27.31 -2.67 21.82
CA GLN A 220 27.28 -1.37 22.50
C GLN A 220 28.47 -0.52 22.07
N ILE A 221 28.41 0.80 22.25
CA ILE A 221 29.55 1.66 21.95
C ILE A 221 30.75 1.36 22.87
N ARG A 222 31.95 1.66 22.36
CA ARG A 222 33.23 1.65 23.09
C ARG A 222 33.72 3.09 23.32
N GLU A 223 34.86 3.26 23.99
CA GLU A 223 35.43 4.58 24.30
C GLU A 223 35.66 5.45 23.06
N THR A 224 36.09 4.85 21.95
CA THR A 224 36.31 5.55 20.68
C THR A 224 35.40 5.03 19.57
N VAL A 225 35.25 5.86 18.54
CA VAL A 225 34.48 5.58 17.33
C VAL A 225 35.06 4.35 16.62
N GLU A 226 36.38 4.32 16.45
CA GLU A 226 37.12 3.24 15.78
C GLU A 226 37.04 1.92 16.56
N ALA A 227 37.15 1.98 17.90
CA ALA A 227 37.03 0.80 18.76
C ALA A 227 35.62 0.21 18.70
N THR A 228 34.60 1.05 18.57
CA THR A 228 33.21 0.61 18.38
C THR A 228 33.05 -0.10 17.05
N ALA A 229 33.51 0.53 15.96
CA ALA A 229 33.44 -0.04 14.63
C ALA A 229 34.19 -1.38 14.53
N ALA A 230 35.37 -1.48 15.13
CA ALA A 230 36.14 -2.72 15.19
C ALA A 230 35.38 -3.84 15.91
N ALA A 231 34.85 -3.57 17.11
CA ALA A 231 34.13 -4.57 17.91
C ALA A 231 32.83 -5.05 17.22
N ILE A 232 32.11 -4.16 16.55
CA ILE A 232 30.88 -4.52 15.83
C ILE A 232 31.19 -5.33 14.56
N ASN A 233 32.28 -5.01 13.86
CA ASN A 233 32.72 -5.78 12.71
C ASN A 233 33.22 -7.17 13.10
N GLU A 234 33.94 -7.31 14.22
CA GLU A 234 34.32 -8.61 14.79
C GLU A 234 33.07 -9.45 15.11
N LEU A 235 32.09 -8.86 15.81
CA LEU A 235 30.84 -9.52 16.13
C LEU A 235 30.05 -9.95 14.87
N TYR A 236 30.07 -9.11 13.83
CA TYR A 236 29.48 -9.42 12.53
C TYR A 236 30.18 -10.62 11.85
N GLN A 237 31.52 -10.64 11.85
CA GLN A 237 32.31 -11.75 11.28
C GLN A 237 32.08 -13.07 12.00
N ASP A 238 32.08 -13.04 13.34
CA ASP A 238 31.83 -14.21 14.17
C ASP A 238 30.45 -14.78 13.89
N TYR A 239 29.43 -13.90 13.83
CA TYR A 239 28.07 -14.36 13.58
C TYR A 239 27.86 -14.86 12.14
N LYS A 240 28.49 -14.22 11.16
CA LYS A 240 28.50 -14.69 9.76
C LYS A 240 29.14 -16.05 9.62
N SER A 241 30.21 -16.31 10.38
CA SER A 241 30.88 -17.61 10.40
C SER A 241 30.04 -18.69 11.11
N LEU A 242 29.30 -18.31 12.16
CA LEU A 242 28.40 -19.21 12.89
C LEU A 242 27.12 -19.55 12.11
N ARG A 243 26.56 -18.58 11.39
CA ARG A 243 25.27 -18.67 10.68
C ARG A 243 25.39 -18.16 9.23
N PRO A 244 26.23 -18.77 8.39
CA PRO A 244 26.48 -18.30 7.02
C PRO A 244 25.21 -18.22 6.16
N GLU A 245 24.20 -19.04 6.46
CA GLU A 245 22.92 -19.08 5.76
C GLU A 245 22.06 -17.82 5.94
N LEU A 246 22.35 -16.99 6.96
CA LEU A 246 21.66 -15.70 7.17
C LEU A 246 22.22 -14.59 6.27
N PHE A 247 23.44 -14.75 5.78
CA PHE A 247 24.15 -13.75 4.99
C PHE A 247 24.18 -14.13 3.51
N LEU A 248 24.55 -13.15 2.68
CA LEU A 248 24.77 -13.38 1.26
C LEU A 248 26.18 -13.93 1.05
N THR A 249 26.37 -14.76 0.02
CA THR A 249 27.69 -15.35 -0.29
C THR A 249 28.74 -14.30 -0.62
N ASP A 250 28.31 -13.17 -1.20
CA ASP A 250 29.12 -12.03 -1.61
C ASP A 250 29.08 -10.86 -0.61
N ASP A 251 28.39 -11.02 0.53
CA ASP A 251 28.48 -10.04 1.61
C ASP A 251 29.94 -9.89 2.03
N ALA A 252 30.36 -8.64 2.29
CA ALA A 252 31.67 -8.38 2.86
C ALA A 252 31.79 -9.00 4.25
N ASP A 253 33.01 -9.18 4.74
CA ASP A 253 33.29 -9.57 6.13
C ASP A 253 33.25 -8.37 7.07
N VAL A 254 32.85 -7.20 6.60
CA VAL A 254 32.67 -6.00 7.41
C VAL A 254 31.39 -5.29 7.00
N ILE A 255 30.76 -4.61 7.94
CA ILE A 255 29.66 -3.68 7.67
C ILE A 255 30.24 -2.45 6.97
N ARG A 256 29.84 -2.22 5.73
CA ARG A 256 30.41 -1.17 4.85
C ARG A 256 29.80 0.21 5.11
N LEU A 257 29.87 0.64 6.35
CA LEU A 257 29.58 2.00 6.81
C LEU A 257 30.88 2.60 7.35
N ASN A 258 30.98 3.93 7.40
CA ASN A 258 32.13 4.54 8.08
C ASN A 258 32.02 4.34 9.60
N ASP A 259 33.15 4.43 10.29
CA ASP A 259 33.23 4.12 11.74
C ASP A 259 32.30 5.00 12.57
N TRP A 260 32.17 6.28 12.20
CA TRP A 260 31.28 7.22 12.87
C TRP A 260 29.81 6.79 12.74
N THR A 261 29.39 6.37 11.55
CA THR A 261 28.03 5.90 11.30
C THR A 261 27.74 4.62 12.08
N ILE A 262 28.68 3.68 12.14
CA ILE A 262 28.53 2.47 12.95
C ILE A 262 28.37 2.84 14.43
N HIS A 263 29.27 3.69 14.95
CA HIS A 263 29.22 4.14 16.34
C HIS A 263 27.91 4.86 16.67
N TRP A 264 27.43 5.74 15.77
CA TRP A 264 26.17 6.43 15.91
C TRP A 264 24.98 5.45 15.91
N ALA A 265 24.89 4.55 14.92
CA ALA A 265 23.79 3.60 14.83
C ALA A 265 23.73 2.69 16.06
N VAL A 266 24.90 2.23 16.54
CA VAL A 266 25.01 1.44 17.77
C VAL A 266 24.49 2.22 18.97
N SER A 267 24.88 3.49 19.11
CA SER A 267 24.42 4.35 20.22
C SER A 267 22.90 4.53 20.25
N GLU A 268 22.24 4.53 19.10
CA GLU A 268 20.79 4.70 19.00
C GLU A 268 20.02 3.38 19.24
N MET A 269 20.67 2.23 19.00
CA MET A 269 20.06 0.91 19.11
C MET A 269 20.38 0.18 20.42
N GLN A 270 21.54 0.42 21.04
CA GLN A 270 22.08 -0.41 22.13
C GLN A 270 21.20 -0.49 23.37
N GLY A 271 20.43 0.56 23.68
CA GLY A 271 19.56 0.62 24.87
C GLY A 271 18.24 -0.13 24.73
N PHE A 272 17.92 -0.66 23.54
CA PHE A 272 16.65 -1.33 23.28
C PHE A 272 16.80 -2.84 23.21
N ASN A 273 15.81 -3.58 23.72
CA ASN A 273 15.68 -5.01 23.54
C ASN A 273 14.76 -5.31 22.35
N PHE A 274 15.34 -5.65 21.20
CA PHE A 274 14.56 -5.91 20.00
C PHE A 274 13.82 -7.26 20.09
N ASN A 275 14.38 -8.24 20.79
CA ASN A 275 13.76 -9.57 20.96
C ASN A 275 12.55 -9.57 21.90
N LYS A 276 12.43 -8.62 22.84
CA LYS A 276 11.23 -8.44 23.68
C LYS A 276 10.14 -7.59 23.03
N SER A 277 10.46 -6.90 21.93
CA SER A 277 9.47 -6.13 21.20
C SER A 277 8.40 -7.07 20.66
N SER A 278 7.11 -6.69 20.73
CA SER A 278 6.07 -7.55 20.16
C SER A 278 6.37 -7.81 18.67
N HIS A 279 6.20 -9.05 18.24
CA HIS A 279 6.39 -9.48 16.86
C HIS A 279 5.66 -8.57 15.85
N THR A 280 4.44 -8.15 16.20
CA THR A 280 3.64 -7.21 15.41
C THR A 280 4.27 -5.81 15.34
N ALA A 281 4.83 -5.30 16.45
CA ALA A 281 5.53 -4.01 16.45
C ALA A 281 6.75 -4.02 15.52
N PHE A 282 7.53 -5.08 15.57
CA PHE A 282 8.71 -5.24 14.72
C PHE A 282 8.33 -5.37 13.24
N SER A 283 7.32 -6.20 12.91
CA SER A 283 6.79 -6.34 11.54
C SER A 283 6.21 -5.03 10.98
N LYS A 284 5.56 -4.21 11.81
CA LYS A 284 5.09 -2.87 11.45
C LYS A 284 6.26 -1.91 11.20
N ALA A 285 7.28 -1.88 12.05
CA ALA A 285 8.45 -1.04 11.86
C ALA A 285 9.23 -1.42 10.59
N PHE A 286 9.33 -2.72 10.27
CA PHE A 286 9.94 -3.22 9.03
C PHE A 286 9.25 -2.71 7.76
N GLN A 287 8.00 -2.22 7.83
CA GLN A 287 7.35 -1.56 6.69
C GLN A 287 8.13 -0.32 6.22
N ILE A 288 8.92 0.31 7.07
CA ILE A 288 9.75 1.46 6.70
C ILE A 288 10.85 1.04 5.72
N PHE A 289 11.56 -0.06 6.00
CA PHE A 289 12.56 -0.60 5.08
C PHE A 289 11.92 -1.08 3.77
N ARG A 290 10.69 -1.61 3.86
CA ARG A 290 9.89 -1.98 2.68
C ARG A 290 9.63 -0.75 1.80
N THR A 291 9.04 0.30 2.35
CA THR A 291 8.76 1.53 1.60
C THR A 291 10.03 2.16 1.05
N ALA A 292 11.14 2.13 1.79
CA ALA A 292 12.43 2.61 1.32
C ALA A 292 12.96 1.77 0.13
N ASN A 293 12.88 0.44 0.19
CA ASN A 293 13.33 -0.43 -0.90
C ASN A 293 12.50 -0.24 -2.18
N LEU A 294 11.19 0.04 -2.07
CA LEU A 294 10.34 0.30 -3.23
C LEU A 294 10.75 1.53 -4.02
N LYS A 295 11.22 2.59 -3.34
CA LYS A 295 11.67 3.81 -4.03
C LYS A 295 12.90 3.57 -4.91
N ILE A 296 13.59 2.44 -4.73
CA ILE A 296 14.80 2.07 -5.46
C ILE A 296 14.46 1.30 -6.75
N GLY A 297 13.39 0.50 -6.76
CA GLY A 297 13.09 -0.44 -7.84
C GLY A 297 11.87 -0.07 -8.70
N ASP A 298 12.06 -0.03 -10.02
CA ASP A 298 10.95 0.08 -10.99
C ASP A 298 10.10 -1.21 -11.00
N GLY A 299 8.86 -1.13 -10.51
CA GLY A 299 7.83 -2.16 -10.71
C GLY A 299 7.72 -3.26 -9.62
N GLN A 300 8.31 -3.06 -8.44
CA GLN A 300 8.02 -3.88 -7.26
C GLN A 300 6.84 -3.26 -6.48
N TYR A 301 5.93 -4.09 -5.95
CA TYR A 301 4.76 -3.63 -5.17
C TYR A 301 4.67 -4.43 -3.87
N PHE A 302 4.75 -3.75 -2.72
CA PHE A 302 4.58 -4.41 -1.44
C PHE A 302 3.11 -4.58 -1.07
N THR A 303 2.75 -5.77 -0.62
CA THR A 303 1.43 -6.05 -0.07
C THR A 303 1.29 -5.40 1.30
N HIS A 304 0.35 -4.48 1.46
CA HIS A 304 0.11 -3.86 2.77
C HIS A 304 -0.24 -4.90 3.84
N HIS A 305 0.19 -4.67 5.09
CA HIS A 305 0.07 -5.66 6.18
C HIS A 305 -1.38 -6.12 6.44
N ARG A 306 -2.36 -5.24 6.24
CA ARG A 306 -3.80 -5.55 6.36
C ARG A 306 -4.29 -6.54 5.30
N VAL A 307 -3.83 -6.38 4.06
CA VAL A 307 -4.10 -7.32 2.97
C VAL A 307 -3.44 -8.67 3.26
N ILE A 308 -2.20 -8.66 3.75
CA ILE A 308 -1.49 -9.88 4.19
C ILE A 308 -2.28 -10.61 5.28
N GLU A 309 -2.74 -9.88 6.30
CA GLU A 309 -3.51 -10.45 7.39
C GLU A 309 -4.82 -11.08 6.92
N ALA A 310 -5.62 -10.34 6.15
CA ALA A 310 -6.89 -10.85 5.63
C ALA A 310 -6.66 -12.07 4.72
N GLY A 311 -5.67 -12.02 3.83
CA GLY A 311 -5.32 -13.13 2.93
C GLY A 311 -4.88 -14.40 3.65
N ILE A 312 -4.03 -14.29 4.68
CA ILE A 312 -3.58 -15.44 5.48
C ILE A 312 -4.74 -16.05 6.28
N ARG A 313 -5.62 -15.22 6.84
CA ARG A 313 -6.84 -15.68 7.52
C ARG A 313 -7.77 -16.45 6.57
N MET A 314 -7.97 -15.96 5.35
CA MET A 314 -8.74 -16.69 4.33
C MET A 314 -8.11 -18.05 4.00
N LEU A 315 -6.78 -18.13 3.94
CA LEU A 315 -6.08 -19.38 3.68
C LEU A 315 -6.24 -20.40 4.81
N CYS A 316 -6.49 -19.97 6.05
CA CYS A 316 -6.55 -20.84 7.24
C CYS A 316 -5.30 -21.74 7.34
N ILE A 317 -4.12 -21.13 7.33
CA ILE A 317 -2.85 -21.85 7.51
C ILE A 317 -2.75 -22.36 8.95
N ASP A 318 -2.34 -23.61 9.13
CA ASP A 318 -2.04 -24.20 10.44
C ASP A 318 -0.76 -25.06 10.44
N ASP A 319 -0.48 -25.72 11.56
CA ASP A 319 0.69 -26.55 11.79
C ASP A 319 0.83 -27.76 10.84
N ARG A 320 -0.25 -28.16 10.16
CA ARG A 320 -0.24 -29.26 9.18
C ARG A 320 0.24 -28.81 7.81
N ASP A 321 0.30 -27.50 7.58
CA ASP A 321 0.65 -26.94 6.28
C ASP A 321 2.14 -26.88 6.03
N LYS A 322 2.50 -27.00 4.75
CA LYS A 322 3.80 -26.65 4.20
C LYS A 322 3.61 -25.50 3.21
N VAL A 323 4.24 -24.38 3.51
CA VAL A 323 3.96 -23.05 2.94
C VAL A 323 5.17 -22.54 2.16
N ILE A 324 4.92 -21.96 0.99
CA ILE A 324 5.92 -21.19 0.25
C ILE A 324 5.36 -19.86 -0.25
N ASP A 325 6.20 -18.83 -0.20
CA ASP A 325 6.04 -17.63 -1.02
C ASP A 325 7.19 -17.55 -2.06
N PRO A 326 6.93 -17.86 -3.35
CA PRO A 326 7.94 -17.85 -4.40
C PRO A 326 8.31 -16.44 -4.91
N ALA A 327 7.72 -15.38 -4.35
CA ALA A 327 8.09 -13.99 -4.59
C ALA A 327 7.94 -13.21 -3.27
N CYS A 328 8.70 -13.62 -2.26
CA CYS A 328 8.43 -13.28 -0.86
C CYS A 328 8.71 -11.82 -0.49
N GLY A 329 9.47 -11.09 -1.32
CA GLY A 329 9.93 -9.75 -1.03
C GLY A 329 10.61 -9.70 0.33
N THR A 330 10.05 -8.88 1.22
CA THR A 330 10.53 -8.68 2.60
C THR A 330 9.84 -9.59 3.63
N GLY A 331 9.17 -10.65 3.18
CA GLY A 331 8.76 -11.76 4.05
C GLY A 331 7.43 -11.57 4.77
N GLY A 332 6.61 -10.60 4.38
CA GLY A 332 5.37 -10.28 5.11
C GLY A 332 4.38 -11.45 5.20
N PHE A 333 4.19 -12.21 4.11
CA PHE A 333 3.35 -13.41 4.13
C PHE A 333 3.97 -14.54 4.96
N LEU A 334 5.28 -14.71 4.92
CA LEU A 334 6.00 -15.72 5.71
C LEU A 334 5.85 -15.45 7.21
N TYR A 335 6.09 -14.20 7.62
CA TYR A 335 5.86 -13.72 8.98
C TYR A 335 4.44 -14.06 9.44
N LYS A 336 3.43 -13.71 8.64
CA LYS A 336 2.04 -13.87 9.05
C LYS A 336 1.58 -15.33 9.03
N ALA A 337 2.15 -16.16 8.15
CA ALA A 337 1.96 -17.61 8.19
C ALA A 337 2.54 -18.20 9.48
N TYR A 338 3.75 -17.81 9.86
CA TYR A 338 4.38 -18.23 11.12
C TYR A 338 3.59 -17.75 12.36
N GLU A 339 3.05 -16.52 12.33
CA GLU A 339 2.17 -16.01 13.39
C GLU A 339 0.90 -16.87 13.53
N ALA A 340 0.30 -17.27 12.40
CA ALA A 340 -0.90 -18.11 12.40
C ALA A 340 -0.63 -19.52 12.97
N THR A 341 0.51 -20.12 12.62
CA THR A 341 0.87 -21.45 13.12
C THR A 341 1.34 -21.44 14.57
N SER A 342 2.05 -20.41 15.02
CA SER A 342 2.42 -20.25 16.42
C SER A 342 1.19 -20.24 17.34
N LYS A 343 0.11 -19.55 16.92
CA LYS A 343 -1.17 -19.54 17.66
C LYS A 343 -1.81 -20.92 17.83
N CYS A 344 -1.43 -21.92 17.02
CA CYS A 344 -1.91 -23.29 17.18
C CYS A 344 -1.27 -24.01 18.38
N TYR A 345 -0.06 -23.60 18.78
CA TYR A 345 0.68 -24.16 19.91
C TYR A 345 0.54 -23.32 21.19
N GLY A 346 -0.04 -22.12 21.11
CA GLY A 346 -0.34 -21.24 22.25
C GLY A 346 -0.23 -19.76 21.87
N ASP A 347 -0.54 -18.86 22.81
CA ASP A 347 -0.60 -17.42 22.52
C ASP A 347 0.77 -16.71 22.51
N ASP A 348 1.79 -17.30 23.12
CA ASP A 348 3.13 -16.71 23.21
C ASP A 348 4.01 -17.11 22.01
N MET A 349 3.95 -16.29 20.97
CA MET A 349 4.71 -16.47 19.73
C MET A 349 6.23 -16.49 20.00
N GLY A 350 6.95 -17.39 19.33
CA GLY A 350 8.41 -17.48 19.45
C GLY A 350 8.90 -18.22 20.70
N SER A 351 8.08 -18.44 21.74
CA SER A 351 8.45 -19.24 22.93
C SER A 351 8.19 -20.74 22.78
N GLN A 352 7.67 -21.16 21.62
CA GLN A 352 7.23 -22.53 21.34
C GLN A 352 8.24 -23.24 20.45
N PRO A 353 8.98 -24.24 20.96
CA PRO A 353 9.91 -25.04 20.15
C PRO A 353 9.23 -25.65 18.92
N GLU A 354 7.98 -26.10 19.05
CA GLU A 354 7.19 -26.73 18.00
C GLU A 354 6.91 -25.79 16.83
N ALA A 355 6.60 -24.52 17.11
CA ALA A 355 6.41 -23.51 16.07
C ALA A 355 7.70 -23.25 15.30
N ARG A 356 8.84 -23.17 16.01
CA ARG A 356 10.17 -22.99 15.39
C ARG A 356 10.55 -24.18 14.53
N THR A 357 10.34 -25.41 15.02
CA THR A 357 10.57 -26.63 14.24
C THR A 357 9.67 -26.68 13.01
N TRP A 358 8.39 -26.29 13.14
CA TRP A 358 7.49 -26.18 12.00
C TRP A 358 8.03 -25.21 10.95
N ALA A 359 8.46 -24.02 11.35
CA ALA A 359 8.95 -23.01 10.42
C ALA A 359 10.22 -23.47 9.71
N HIS A 360 11.15 -24.07 10.45
CA HIS A 360 12.32 -24.74 9.87
C HIS A 360 11.91 -25.80 8.84
N ASP A 361 10.97 -26.69 9.12
CA ASP A 361 10.70 -27.80 8.18
C ASP A 361 9.71 -27.46 7.06
N ARG A 362 8.90 -26.40 7.25
CA ARG A 362 7.65 -26.21 6.48
C ARG A 362 7.41 -24.80 5.95
N LEU A 363 8.26 -23.81 6.23
CA LEU A 363 8.10 -22.44 5.74
C LEU A 363 9.25 -22.04 4.82
N PHE A 364 8.93 -21.63 3.58
CA PHE A 364 9.91 -21.36 2.54
C PHE A 364 9.64 -20.03 1.83
N GLY A 365 10.70 -19.32 1.45
CA GLY A 365 10.62 -18.06 0.71
C GLY A 365 11.65 -17.96 -0.40
N ILE A 366 11.29 -17.33 -1.51
CA ILE A 366 12.22 -17.03 -2.60
C ILE A 366 11.99 -15.62 -3.08
N ASP A 367 13.06 -14.86 -3.26
CA ASP A 367 13.02 -13.58 -3.95
C ASP A 367 14.26 -13.42 -4.84
N ARG A 368 14.13 -12.64 -5.92
CA ARG A 368 15.25 -12.40 -6.85
C ARG A 368 16.17 -11.30 -6.32
N ASP A 369 15.65 -10.40 -5.50
CA ASP A 369 16.39 -9.28 -4.94
C ASP A 369 17.06 -9.70 -3.62
N SER A 370 18.37 -9.56 -3.57
CA SER A 370 19.18 -10.00 -2.43
C SER A 370 18.92 -9.18 -1.17
N ILE A 371 18.50 -7.90 -1.30
CA ILE A 371 18.16 -7.02 -0.17
C ILE A 371 16.84 -7.46 0.44
N ASN A 372 15.85 -7.80 -0.39
CA ASN A 372 14.59 -8.37 0.04
C ASN A 372 14.80 -9.66 0.83
N VAL A 373 15.66 -10.56 0.33
CA VAL A 373 16.02 -11.79 1.04
C VAL A 373 16.69 -11.50 2.38
N LYS A 374 17.67 -10.59 2.44
CA LYS A 374 18.38 -10.26 3.68
C LYS A 374 17.45 -9.61 4.73
N LEU A 375 16.60 -8.67 4.31
CA LEU A 375 15.58 -8.06 5.18
C LEU A 375 14.58 -9.11 5.69
N THR A 376 14.16 -10.04 4.82
CA THR A 376 13.30 -11.16 5.23
C THR A 376 13.99 -12.01 6.29
N ARG A 377 15.25 -12.41 6.08
CA ARG A 377 16.01 -13.21 7.06
C ARG A 377 16.15 -12.48 8.39
N ALA A 378 16.45 -11.18 8.37
CA ALA A 378 16.52 -10.36 9.58
C ALA A 378 15.17 -10.34 10.33
N LEU A 379 14.06 -10.16 9.61
CA LEU A 379 12.71 -10.23 10.17
C LEU A 379 12.42 -11.61 10.78
N MET A 380 12.71 -12.69 10.06
CA MET A 380 12.42 -14.06 10.52
C MET A 380 13.31 -14.47 11.72
N VAL A 381 14.55 -13.99 11.78
CA VAL A 381 15.41 -14.15 12.96
C VAL A 381 14.84 -13.40 14.17
N ALA A 382 14.43 -12.15 13.97
CA ALA A 382 13.87 -11.32 15.04
C ALA A 382 12.62 -11.93 15.68
N ILE A 383 11.78 -12.57 14.88
CA ILE A 383 10.55 -13.20 15.36
C ILE A 383 10.74 -14.61 15.93
N GLY A 384 11.97 -15.10 15.96
CA GLY A 384 12.32 -16.36 16.62
C GLY A 384 12.11 -17.62 15.78
N ASP A 385 11.76 -17.53 14.49
CA ASP A 385 11.85 -18.67 13.55
C ASP A 385 13.32 -19.13 13.41
N GLY A 386 14.25 -18.16 13.42
CA GLY A 386 15.69 -18.41 13.39
C GLY A 386 16.27 -18.69 12.00
N SER A 387 15.51 -18.33 10.95
CA SER A 387 15.41 -18.91 9.60
C SER A 387 16.65 -19.49 8.90
N ALA A 388 16.42 -20.54 8.08
CA ALA A 388 17.37 -21.09 7.09
C ALA A 388 16.79 -21.18 5.65
N HIS A 389 15.49 -20.91 5.43
CA HIS A 389 14.80 -21.29 4.18
C HIS A 389 14.25 -20.13 3.34
N VAL A 390 14.98 -19.02 3.31
CA VAL A 390 14.73 -17.92 2.37
C VAL A 390 15.91 -17.80 1.41
N TYR A 391 15.62 -17.91 0.12
CA TYR A 391 16.62 -18.08 -0.92
C TYR A 391 16.60 -16.94 -1.93
N ILE A 392 17.79 -16.58 -2.41
CA ILE A 392 17.91 -15.72 -3.60
C ILE A 392 17.74 -16.58 -4.83
N GLY A 393 16.81 -16.21 -5.71
CA GLY A 393 16.55 -16.96 -6.93
C GLY A 393 15.51 -16.37 -7.88
N ASP A 394 15.57 -16.78 -9.14
CA ASP A 394 14.48 -16.57 -10.09
C ASP A 394 13.54 -17.80 -10.08
N SER A 395 12.45 -17.70 -9.34
CA SER A 395 11.44 -18.77 -9.19
C SER A 395 10.82 -19.24 -10.50
N ILE A 396 10.89 -18.43 -11.57
CA ILE A 396 10.31 -18.74 -12.87
C ILE A 396 11.34 -19.41 -13.80
N ARG A 397 12.57 -18.92 -13.83
CA ARG A 397 13.62 -19.40 -14.74
C ARG A 397 14.51 -20.47 -14.10
N THR A 398 13.89 -21.52 -13.58
CA THR A 398 14.57 -22.60 -12.85
C THR A 398 15.66 -23.30 -13.67
N ALA A 399 15.48 -23.40 -14.99
CA ALA A 399 16.48 -23.95 -15.93
C ALA A 399 17.82 -23.16 -15.97
N LYS A 400 17.87 -21.95 -15.40
CA LYS A 400 19.09 -21.12 -15.33
C LYS A 400 19.78 -21.21 -13.98
N TRP A 401 19.22 -21.93 -13.00
CA TRP A 401 19.78 -21.96 -11.64
C TRP A 401 21.17 -22.58 -11.59
N ASP A 402 21.44 -23.67 -12.31
CA ASP A 402 22.77 -24.30 -12.28
C ASP A 402 23.89 -23.31 -12.64
N SER A 403 23.60 -22.31 -13.48
CA SER A 403 24.54 -21.23 -13.84
C SER A 403 24.43 -19.96 -12.98
N GLU A 404 23.21 -19.51 -12.67
CA GLU A 404 22.96 -18.19 -12.05
C GLU A 404 22.75 -18.26 -10.53
N TYR A 405 22.29 -19.40 -10.02
CA TYR A 405 21.96 -19.63 -8.61
C TYR A 405 22.40 -21.04 -8.18
N PRO A 406 23.70 -21.39 -8.22
CA PRO A 406 24.18 -22.76 -8.02
C PRO A 406 23.88 -23.32 -6.62
N THR A 407 23.59 -22.44 -5.66
CA THR A 407 23.16 -22.78 -4.29
C THR A 407 21.66 -23.07 -4.19
N MET A 408 20.86 -22.74 -5.22
CA MET A 408 19.47 -23.17 -5.33
C MET A 408 19.37 -24.61 -5.82
N LYS A 409 19.52 -25.55 -4.89
CA LYS A 409 19.08 -26.95 -5.07
C LYS A 409 18.03 -27.27 -4.01
N LEU A 410 16.89 -26.61 -4.14
CA LEU A 410 15.80 -26.80 -3.21
C LEU A 410 15.02 -28.05 -3.61
N GLU A 411 15.24 -29.17 -2.91
CA GLU A 411 14.30 -30.31 -2.99
C GLU A 411 12.85 -29.87 -2.72
N ALA A 412 12.68 -28.79 -1.96
CA ALA A 412 11.37 -28.21 -1.70
C ALA A 412 10.72 -27.57 -2.95
N MET A 413 11.44 -27.21 -4.01
CA MET A 413 10.84 -26.72 -5.26
C MET A 413 10.43 -27.82 -6.25
N ASN A 414 10.51 -29.08 -5.84
CA ASN A 414 9.91 -30.18 -6.60
C ASN A 414 8.40 -29.99 -6.75
N GLU A 415 7.85 -30.50 -7.85
CA GLU A 415 6.41 -30.48 -8.06
C GLU A 415 5.66 -31.18 -6.91
N GLU A 416 4.49 -30.66 -6.58
CA GLU A 416 3.60 -31.19 -5.54
C GLU A 416 4.25 -31.28 -4.13
N SER A 417 5.11 -30.32 -3.78
CA SER A 417 5.78 -30.28 -2.47
C SER A 417 5.00 -29.53 -1.39
N PHE A 418 4.17 -28.55 -1.75
CA PHE A 418 3.53 -27.62 -0.81
C PHE A 418 2.02 -27.84 -0.67
N THR A 419 1.46 -27.60 0.52
CA THR A 419 0.00 -27.59 0.72
C THR A 419 -0.58 -26.19 0.53
N VAL A 420 0.23 -25.15 0.73
CA VAL A 420 -0.15 -23.75 0.55
C VAL A 420 0.94 -23.01 -0.22
N VAL A 421 0.53 -22.27 -1.24
CA VAL A 421 1.34 -21.24 -1.88
C VAL A 421 0.65 -19.91 -1.61
N VAL A 422 1.36 -18.93 -1.05
CA VAL A 422 0.83 -17.59 -0.81
C VAL A 422 1.79 -16.57 -1.40
N THR A 423 1.32 -15.66 -2.24
CA THR A 423 2.24 -14.76 -2.94
C THR A 423 1.58 -13.50 -3.50
N ASN A 424 2.37 -12.44 -3.63
CA ASN A 424 2.05 -11.26 -4.41
C ASN A 424 3.11 -11.15 -5.52
N PRO A 425 2.90 -11.78 -6.69
CA PRO A 425 3.92 -11.83 -7.71
C PRO A 425 4.11 -10.45 -8.35
N PRO A 426 5.28 -10.16 -8.95
CA PRO A 426 5.46 -8.93 -9.71
C PRO A 426 4.50 -8.88 -10.91
N PHE A 427 3.82 -7.74 -11.10
CA PHE A 427 2.91 -7.51 -12.22
C PHE A 427 3.11 -6.12 -12.84
N GLY A 428 3.01 -6.05 -14.17
CA GLY A 428 3.16 -4.81 -14.92
C GLY A 428 3.30 -5.12 -16.41
N LYS A 429 2.87 -4.21 -17.30
CA LYS A 429 2.86 -4.47 -18.75
C LYS A 429 4.25 -4.82 -19.31
N GLN A 430 5.31 -4.30 -18.70
CA GLN A 430 6.71 -4.51 -19.11
C GLN A 430 7.35 -5.75 -18.48
N LEU A 431 6.78 -6.29 -17.39
CA LEU A 431 7.30 -7.45 -16.67
C LEU A 431 6.77 -8.74 -17.31
N ARG A 432 7.46 -9.21 -18.35
CA ARG A 432 7.08 -10.40 -19.12
C ARG A 432 8.20 -11.43 -19.17
N ILE A 433 7.83 -12.71 -19.22
CA ILE A 433 8.73 -13.77 -19.67
C ILE A 433 8.81 -13.75 -21.21
N SER A 434 9.98 -14.05 -21.77
CA SER A 434 10.12 -14.23 -23.21
C SER A 434 9.51 -15.58 -23.64
N ALA A 435 9.06 -15.69 -24.89
CA ALA A 435 8.58 -16.97 -25.42
C ALA A 435 9.64 -18.09 -25.36
N SER A 436 10.93 -17.73 -25.51
CA SER A 436 12.04 -18.67 -25.41
C SER A 436 12.22 -19.21 -23.99
N ASP A 437 12.26 -18.32 -22.99
CA ASP A 437 12.34 -18.74 -21.58
C ASP A 437 11.10 -19.54 -21.17
N ALA A 438 9.91 -19.14 -21.63
CA ALA A 438 8.67 -19.86 -21.38
C ALA A 438 8.70 -21.29 -21.96
N ARG A 439 9.24 -21.45 -23.17
CA ARG A 439 9.46 -22.76 -23.81
C ARG A 439 10.47 -23.59 -23.04
N LEU A 440 11.57 -22.99 -22.59
CA LEU A 440 12.62 -23.67 -21.82
C LEU A 440 12.08 -24.18 -20.48
N GLY A 441 11.28 -23.37 -19.76
CA GLY A 441 10.57 -23.76 -18.54
C GLY A 441 9.29 -24.57 -18.77
N GLN A 442 8.94 -24.83 -20.04
CA GLN A 442 7.76 -25.57 -20.47
C GLN A 442 6.43 -25.03 -19.91
N TYR A 443 6.29 -23.71 -19.73
CA TYR A 443 5.10 -23.08 -19.16
C TYR A 443 3.90 -23.13 -20.12
N THR A 444 2.98 -24.07 -19.89
CA THR A 444 1.80 -24.29 -20.72
C THR A 444 0.86 -23.08 -20.76
N ILE A 445 0.83 -22.28 -19.69
CA ILE A 445 0.05 -21.05 -19.57
C ILE A 445 0.53 -19.97 -20.55
N CYS A 446 1.75 -20.09 -21.07
CA CYS A 446 2.30 -19.18 -22.07
C CYS A 446 1.93 -19.54 -23.52
N ARG A 447 1.17 -20.63 -23.75
CA ARG A 447 0.79 -21.06 -25.09
C ARG A 447 -0.54 -20.44 -25.52
N HIS A 448 -0.49 -19.17 -25.91
CA HIS A 448 -1.67 -18.39 -26.25
C HIS A 448 -1.40 -17.37 -27.37
N THR A 449 -2.47 -16.82 -27.95
CA THR A 449 -2.39 -15.71 -28.90
C THR A 449 -2.64 -14.36 -28.19
N PRO A 450 -2.24 -13.22 -28.79
CA PRO A 450 -2.65 -11.91 -28.28
C PRO A 450 -4.16 -11.67 -28.34
N GLY A 451 -4.87 -12.42 -29.20
CA GLY A 451 -6.32 -12.30 -29.41
C GLY A 451 -7.18 -12.88 -28.29
N GLY A 452 -6.59 -13.68 -27.39
CA GLY A 452 -7.32 -14.33 -26.31
C GLY A 452 -7.50 -15.84 -26.47
N ASP A 453 -6.94 -16.44 -27.52
CA ASP A 453 -7.11 -17.86 -27.85
C ASP A 453 -5.91 -18.71 -27.40
N ASP A 454 -6.14 -20.02 -27.27
CA ASP A 454 -5.07 -21.00 -27.05
C ASP A 454 -4.18 -21.13 -28.29
N SER A 455 -2.92 -21.52 -28.10
CA SER A 455 -1.97 -21.79 -29.18
C SER A 455 -1.10 -22.99 -28.84
N GLU A 456 -0.44 -23.58 -29.84
CA GLU A 456 0.67 -24.51 -29.58
C GLU A 456 2.01 -23.77 -29.43
N ASN A 457 2.09 -22.53 -29.94
CA ASN A 457 3.29 -21.71 -29.84
C ASN A 457 3.33 -20.96 -28.51
N TYR A 458 4.53 -20.86 -27.93
CA TYR A 458 4.76 -20.04 -26.75
C TYR A 458 4.77 -18.55 -27.13
N ALA A 459 4.14 -17.73 -26.31
CA ALA A 459 4.11 -16.29 -26.42
C ALA A 459 4.86 -15.63 -25.24
N SER A 460 5.16 -14.34 -25.38
CA SER A 460 5.59 -13.55 -24.24
C SER A 460 4.39 -13.26 -23.34
N THR A 461 4.51 -13.60 -22.06
CA THR A 461 3.41 -13.55 -21.09
C THR A 461 3.82 -12.76 -19.87
N GLU A 462 2.90 -12.02 -19.27
CA GLU A 462 3.09 -11.31 -18.01
C GLU A 462 3.55 -12.28 -16.90
N ILE A 463 4.60 -11.90 -16.16
CA ILE A 463 5.21 -12.76 -15.13
C ILE A 463 4.20 -13.20 -14.07
N GLY A 464 3.31 -12.31 -13.63
CA GLY A 464 2.26 -12.64 -12.65
C GLY A 464 1.35 -13.80 -13.06
N ILE A 465 1.12 -14.01 -14.37
CA ILE A 465 0.36 -15.17 -14.86
C ILE A 465 1.21 -16.44 -14.77
N VAL A 466 2.50 -16.38 -15.09
CA VAL A 466 3.41 -17.53 -15.02
C VAL A 466 3.55 -18.02 -13.58
N PHE A 467 3.50 -17.13 -12.59
CA PHE A 467 3.44 -17.48 -11.17
C PHE A 467 2.20 -18.32 -10.79
N VAL A 468 1.09 -18.21 -11.52
CA VAL A 468 -0.09 -19.07 -11.32
C VAL A 468 0.23 -20.52 -11.73
N GLU A 469 0.94 -20.73 -12.84
CA GLU A 469 1.39 -22.07 -13.23
C GLU A 469 2.48 -22.60 -12.31
N LEU A 470 3.43 -21.76 -11.89
CA LEU A 470 4.41 -22.15 -10.89
C LEU A 470 3.72 -22.63 -9.60
N ALA A 471 2.77 -21.87 -9.08
CA ALA A 471 2.00 -22.26 -7.90
C ALA A 471 1.23 -23.57 -8.12
N TYR A 472 0.63 -23.78 -9.30
CA TYR A 472 -0.02 -25.05 -9.66
C TYR A 472 0.95 -26.24 -9.61
N ARG A 473 2.17 -26.08 -10.11
CA ARG A 473 3.21 -27.12 -10.09
C ARG A 473 3.65 -27.43 -8.67
N LEU A 474 3.91 -26.39 -7.87
CA LEU A 474 4.37 -26.52 -6.47
C LEU A 474 3.31 -27.12 -5.54
N LEU A 475 2.03 -26.89 -5.79
CA LEU A 475 0.94 -27.35 -4.93
C LEU A 475 0.67 -28.85 -5.06
N LYS A 476 0.46 -29.51 -3.92
CA LYS A 476 -0.22 -30.81 -3.84
C LYS A 476 -1.66 -30.68 -4.32
N LYS A 477 -2.22 -31.76 -4.88
CA LYS A 477 -3.66 -31.84 -5.20
C LYS A 477 -4.49 -31.54 -3.95
N GLY A 478 -5.52 -30.71 -4.09
CA GLY A 478 -6.32 -30.21 -2.96
C GLY A 478 -5.67 -29.05 -2.18
N GLY A 479 -4.41 -28.71 -2.44
CA GLY A 479 -3.70 -27.57 -1.85
C GLY A 479 -4.26 -26.22 -2.28
N ARG A 480 -3.87 -25.17 -1.57
CA ARG A 480 -4.47 -23.83 -1.65
C ARG A 480 -3.46 -22.80 -2.14
N LEU A 481 -3.86 -22.00 -3.12
CA LEU A 481 -3.14 -20.83 -3.59
C LEU A 481 -3.85 -19.57 -3.10
N GLY A 482 -3.15 -18.72 -2.35
CA GLY A 482 -3.55 -17.33 -2.09
C GLY A 482 -2.69 -16.40 -2.93
N ILE A 483 -3.29 -15.66 -3.86
CA ILE A 483 -2.52 -14.85 -4.81
C ILE A 483 -3.16 -13.49 -5.07
N VAL A 484 -2.34 -12.45 -5.08
CA VAL A 484 -2.76 -11.11 -5.53
C VAL A 484 -2.63 -11.05 -7.05
N LEU A 485 -3.72 -10.75 -7.76
CA LEU A 485 -3.71 -10.59 -9.21
C LEU A 485 -4.54 -9.37 -9.66
N PRO A 486 -4.18 -8.74 -10.79
CA PRO A 486 -5.03 -7.77 -11.46
C PRO A 486 -6.40 -8.35 -11.84
N GLU A 487 -7.46 -7.62 -11.53
CA GLU A 487 -8.84 -8.00 -11.86
C GLU A 487 -9.07 -8.14 -13.37
N THR A 488 -8.33 -7.40 -14.19
CA THR A 488 -8.42 -7.45 -15.66
C THR A 488 -8.23 -8.87 -16.24
N TYR A 489 -7.47 -9.74 -15.58
CA TYR A 489 -7.30 -11.13 -16.02
C TYR A 489 -8.63 -11.92 -15.97
N PHE A 490 -9.56 -11.52 -15.11
CA PHE A 490 -10.82 -12.21 -14.87
C PHE A 490 -11.99 -11.70 -15.73
N PHE A 491 -11.80 -10.66 -16.55
CA PHE A 491 -12.87 -10.17 -17.44
C PHE A 491 -12.45 -9.80 -18.86
N SER A 492 -11.18 -9.45 -19.11
CA SER A 492 -10.78 -8.98 -20.46
C SER A 492 -10.78 -10.13 -21.48
N LYS A 493 -11.22 -9.84 -22.71
CA LYS A 493 -11.24 -10.80 -23.83
C LYS A 493 -9.84 -11.33 -24.16
N SER A 494 -8.80 -10.51 -24.01
CA SER A 494 -7.39 -10.89 -24.25
C SER A 494 -6.83 -11.95 -23.30
N TYR A 495 -7.53 -12.23 -22.18
CA TYR A 495 -7.13 -13.24 -21.18
C TYR A 495 -8.15 -14.39 -21.09
N THR A 496 -8.90 -14.66 -22.17
CA THR A 496 -9.85 -15.78 -22.19
C THR A 496 -9.16 -17.13 -22.03
N TRP A 497 -8.02 -17.34 -22.72
CA TRP A 497 -7.11 -18.49 -22.52
C TRP A 497 -6.71 -18.67 -21.04
N PHE A 498 -6.39 -17.59 -20.32
CA PHE A 498 -5.99 -17.67 -18.90
C PHE A 498 -7.12 -18.21 -18.03
N ARG A 499 -8.34 -17.68 -18.20
CA ARG A 499 -9.51 -18.15 -17.45
C ARG A 499 -9.85 -19.60 -17.75
N LYS A 500 -9.70 -20.02 -19.02
CA LYS A 500 -9.87 -21.42 -19.42
C LYS A 500 -8.84 -22.32 -18.74
N TRP A 501 -7.55 -21.96 -18.85
CA TRP A 501 -6.44 -22.68 -18.23
C TRP A 501 -6.63 -22.83 -16.72
N LEU A 502 -7.09 -21.75 -16.06
CA LEU A 502 -7.36 -21.70 -14.63
C LEU A 502 -8.52 -22.64 -14.24
N LYS A 503 -9.65 -22.60 -14.96
CA LYS A 503 -10.85 -23.41 -14.68
C LYS A 503 -10.59 -24.93 -14.73
N GLU A 504 -9.67 -25.36 -15.60
CA GLU A 504 -9.29 -26.78 -15.73
C GLU A 504 -8.44 -27.28 -14.56
N ARG A 505 -7.77 -26.39 -13.83
CA ARG A 505 -6.71 -26.73 -12.86
C ARG A 505 -7.03 -26.30 -11.43
N PHE A 506 -7.86 -25.30 -11.27
CA PHE A 506 -8.22 -24.73 -9.98
C PHE A 506 -9.72 -24.56 -9.81
N ILE A 507 -10.14 -24.62 -8.56
CA ILE A 507 -11.47 -24.22 -8.10
C ILE A 507 -11.33 -22.87 -7.40
N LEU A 508 -12.04 -21.84 -7.88
CA LEU A 508 -12.03 -20.52 -7.26
C LEU A 508 -12.88 -20.54 -5.99
N ARG A 509 -12.23 -20.57 -4.82
CA ARG A 509 -12.90 -20.69 -3.52
C ARG A 509 -13.31 -19.36 -2.94
N GLY A 510 -12.46 -18.34 -3.09
CA GLY A 510 -12.69 -17.02 -2.53
C GLY A 510 -12.09 -15.91 -3.37
N VAL A 511 -12.74 -14.75 -3.39
CA VAL A 511 -12.18 -13.50 -3.94
C VAL A 511 -12.45 -12.36 -2.96
N MET A 512 -11.39 -11.71 -2.50
CA MET A 512 -11.48 -10.51 -1.68
C MET A 512 -11.01 -9.30 -2.47
N ASN A 513 -11.88 -8.30 -2.59
CA ASN A 513 -11.54 -7.01 -3.16
C ASN A 513 -10.40 -6.36 -2.38
N ILE A 514 -9.37 -5.88 -3.08
CA ILE A 514 -8.37 -5.00 -2.46
C ILE A 514 -8.69 -3.57 -2.90
N PRO A 515 -9.14 -2.69 -1.98
CA PRO A 515 -9.34 -1.27 -2.26
C PRO A 515 -8.10 -0.64 -2.88
N MET A 516 -8.29 0.33 -3.78
CA MET A 516 -7.19 0.89 -4.57
C MET A 516 -6.15 1.58 -3.69
N GLU A 517 -6.58 2.14 -2.56
CA GLU A 517 -5.80 2.81 -1.53
C GLU A 517 -4.64 1.93 -1.03
N ALA A 518 -4.82 0.62 -0.96
CA ALA A 518 -3.77 -0.31 -0.51
C ALA A 518 -2.53 -0.34 -1.42
N PHE A 519 -2.69 0.01 -2.70
CA PHE A 519 -1.60 0.03 -3.68
C PHE A 519 -1.44 1.39 -4.35
N GLN A 520 -2.22 2.41 -4.00
CA GLN A 520 -2.34 3.65 -4.76
C GLN A 520 -1.02 4.42 -4.91
N GLU A 521 -0.14 4.33 -3.91
CA GLU A 521 1.21 4.93 -3.94
C GLU A 521 2.13 4.28 -4.99
N PHE A 522 1.79 3.07 -5.45
CA PHE A 522 2.67 2.24 -6.26
C PHE A 522 2.03 1.82 -7.61
N CYS A 523 0.76 1.42 -7.61
CA CYS A 523 0.05 0.91 -8.78
C CYS A 523 -1.39 1.45 -8.84
N ARG A 524 -1.86 1.78 -10.06
CA ARG A 524 -3.27 2.15 -10.32
C ARG A 524 -4.14 0.97 -10.77
N ALA A 525 -3.56 -0.23 -10.91
CA ALA A 525 -4.32 -1.39 -11.32
C ALA A 525 -5.23 -1.86 -10.18
N LYS A 526 -6.49 -2.19 -10.50
CA LYS A 526 -7.39 -2.84 -9.55
C LYS A 526 -6.96 -4.29 -9.35
N THR A 527 -6.63 -4.66 -8.12
CA THR A 527 -6.19 -6.00 -7.72
C THR A 527 -7.14 -6.60 -6.70
N ASN A 528 -7.16 -7.93 -6.65
CA ASN A 528 -7.92 -8.69 -5.66
C ASN A 528 -7.03 -9.81 -5.09
N PHE A 529 -7.36 -10.31 -3.90
CA PHE A 529 -6.76 -11.53 -3.34
C PHE A 529 -7.63 -12.73 -3.68
N TYR A 530 -7.08 -13.68 -4.42
CA TYR A 530 -7.77 -14.89 -4.88
C TYR A 530 -7.33 -16.10 -4.06
N VAL A 531 -8.31 -16.86 -3.56
CA VAL A 531 -8.10 -18.18 -2.97
C VAL A 531 -8.54 -19.24 -3.97
N LEU A 532 -7.57 -20.00 -4.48
CA LEU A 532 -7.74 -21.06 -5.46
C LEU A 532 -7.39 -22.40 -4.83
N GLN A 533 -8.13 -23.46 -5.15
CA GLN A 533 -7.80 -24.83 -4.72
C GLN A 533 -7.38 -25.67 -5.92
N LYS A 534 -6.20 -26.31 -5.87
CA LYS A 534 -5.73 -27.20 -6.95
C LYS A 534 -6.69 -28.40 -7.09
N VAL A 535 -7.19 -28.63 -8.30
CA VAL A 535 -8.09 -29.74 -8.62
C VAL A 535 -7.38 -31.09 -8.43
N GLY A 536 -8.12 -32.07 -7.94
CA GLY A 536 -7.67 -33.45 -7.79
C GLY A 536 -7.86 -33.99 -6.37
N LYS A 537 -7.86 -35.31 -6.24
CA LYS A 537 -7.90 -35.96 -4.92
C LYS A 537 -6.49 -35.91 -4.29
N PRO A 538 -6.35 -35.35 -3.08
CA PRO A 538 -5.08 -35.36 -2.36
C PRO A 538 -4.60 -36.79 -2.12
N THR A 539 -3.31 -37.05 -2.34
CA THR A 539 -2.65 -38.33 -2.00
C THR A 539 -2.22 -38.41 -0.54
N VAL A 540 -2.17 -37.27 0.15
CA VAL A 540 -1.86 -37.10 1.57
C VAL A 540 -2.87 -36.16 2.20
N SER A 541 -3.08 -36.21 3.52
CA SER A 541 -3.99 -35.29 4.20
C SER A 541 -3.59 -33.82 3.94
N VAL A 542 -4.46 -33.06 3.28
CA VAL A 542 -4.33 -31.61 3.06
C VAL A 542 -5.43 -30.93 3.87
N HIS A 543 -5.06 -29.92 4.66
CA HIS A 543 -6.04 -29.14 5.42
C HIS A 543 -6.99 -28.40 4.47
N VAL A 544 -8.30 -28.57 4.70
CA VAL A 544 -9.36 -27.88 3.97
C VAL A 544 -10.05 -26.89 4.91
N PRO A 545 -10.05 -25.58 4.60
CA PRO A 545 -10.75 -24.57 5.38
C PRO A 545 -12.24 -24.90 5.53
N LYS A 546 -12.77 -24.74 6.75
CA LYS A 546 -14.18 -25.04 7.06
C LYS A 546 -15.17 -24.20 6.25
N TRP A 547 -14.76 -23.01 5.81
CA TRP A 547 -15.60 -22.10 5.04
C TRP A 547 -15.72 -22.50 3.56
N PHE A 548 -14.92 -23.46 3.06
CA PHE A 548 -15.06 -23.93 1.68
C PHE A 548 -16.42 -24.60 1.46
N ARG A 549 -17.14 -24.17 0.43
CA ARG A 549 -18.42 -24.75 0.01
C ARG A 549 -18.31 -25.30 -1.41
N ASN A 550 -18.92 -26.46 -1.64
CA ASN A 550 -18.94 -27.09 -2.96
C ASN A 550 -19.88 -26.33 -3.89
N GLY A 551 -19.39 -25.96 -5.08
CA GLY A 551 -20.17 -25.23 -6.07
C GLY A 551 -20.40 -23.75 -5.75
N GLU A 552 -19.78 -23.21 -4.68
CA GLU A 552 -19.91 -21.81 -4.28
C GLU A 552 -18.54 -21.17 -4.05
N CYS A 553 -18.41 -19.90 -4.45
CA CYS A 553 -17.25 -19.06 -4.17
C CYS A 553 -17.66 -17.98 -3.17
N TRP A 554 -16.86 -17.76 -2.14
CA TRP A 554 -17.03 -16.60 -1.29
C TRP A 554 -16.50 -15.35 -2.00
N VAL A 555 -17.23 -14.24 -1.91
CA VAL A 555 -16.85 -12.98 -2.56
C VAL A 555 -17.01 -11.84 -1.57
N SER A 556 -15.98 -11.02 -1.41
CA SER A 556 -16.05 -9.73 -0.71
C SER A 556 -15.75 -8.60 -1.68
N PHE A 557 -16.65 -7.62 -1.72
CA PHE A 557 -16.50 -6.35 -2.44
C PHE A 557 -16.30 -5.18 -1.46
N ALA A 558 -15.67 -5.45 -0.31
CA ALA A 558 -15.37 -4.47 0.73
C ALA A 558 -14.78 -3.16 0.16
N PRO A 559 -15.34 -1.99 0.51
CA PRO A 559 -14.85 -0.70 0.01
C PRO A 559 -13.57 -0.23 0.70
N THR A 560 -13.25 -0.73 1.89
CA THR A 560 -12.16 -0.26 2.74
C THR A 560 -11.28 -1.41 3.26
N ILE A 561 -10.04 -1.08 3.58
CA ILE A 561 -8.98 -1.98 4.07
C ILE A 561 -8.16 -1.29 5.17
N GLY A 562 -8.77 -0.35 5.91
CA GLY A 562 -8.15 0.32 7.05
C GLY A 562 -7.07 1.35 6.73
N ILE A 563 -6.96 1.81 5.48
CA ILE A 563 -5.94 2.76 5.03
C ILE A 563 -6.59 3.80 4.10
N ASN A 564 -6.16 5.05 4.21
CA ASN A 564 -6.57 6.11 3.29
C ASN A 564 -5.60 6.21 2.08
N LYS A 565 -5.94 7.12 1.15
CA LYS A 565 -5.15 7.40 -0.07
C LYS A 565 -3.70 7.85 0.17
N ASP A 566 -3.39 8.29 1.39
CA ASP A 566 -2.09 8.84 1.80
C ASP A 566 -1.29 7.81 2.63
N GLY A 567 -1.75 6.55 2.70
CA GLY A 567 -1.04 5.46 3.39
C GLY A 567 -1.25 5.40 4.92
N TYR A 568 -2.03 6.31 5.50
CA TYR A 568 -2.31 6.33 6.94
C TYR A 568 -3.54 5.51 7.31
N ASP A 569 -3.65 5.12 8.59
CA ASP A 569 -4.82 4.44 9.13
C ASP A 569 -6.11 5.24 8.84
N LEU A 570 -7.09 4.54 8.26
CA LEU A 570 -8.43 5.07 8.01
C LEU A 570 -9.32 4.77 9.21
N TYR A 571 -9.81 5.82 9.87
CA TYR A 571 -10.70 5.68 11.03
C TYR A 571 -12.16 5.80 10.62
N VAL A 572 -13.04 5.08 11.33
CA VAL A 572 -14.48 5.22 11.20
C VAL A 572 -14.90 6.64 11.59
N VAL A 573 -15.78 7.24 10.80
CA VAL A 573 -16.32 8.59 11.01
C VAL A 573 -17.82 8.48 11.28
N ASP A 574 -18.31 9.17 12.30
CA ASP A 574 -19.75 9.22 12.61
C ASP A 574 -20.53 10.14 11.66
N GLU A 575 -21.86 10.17 11.79
CA GLU A 575 -22.74 10.99 10.94
C GLU A 575 -22.45 12.50 11.05
N ASP A 576 -21.87 12.95 12.16
CA ASP A 576 -21.50 14.35 12.41
C ASP A 576 -20.10 14.69 11.86
N GLY A 577 -19.37 13.71 11.32
CA GLY A 577 -18.03 13.90 10.76
C GLY A 577 -16.89 13.74 11.77
N ASN A 578 -17.15 13.31 13.00
CA ASN A 578 -16.11 13.10 14.01
C ASN A 578 -15.41 11.76 13.80
N ARG A 579 -14.07 11.78 13.87
CA ARG A 579 -13.25 10.56 13.78
C ARG A 579 -13.31 9.77 15.09
N GLY A 580 -13.69 8.50 14.98
CA GLY A 580 -13.61 7.52 16.06
C GLY A 580 -12.18 6.99 16.29
N LYS A 581 -12.08 5.97 17.13
CA LYS A 581 -10.82 5.23 17.40
C LYS A 581 -10.73 3.91 16.65
N GLU A 582 -11.83 3.45 16.07
CA GLU A 582 -11.91 2.20 15.32
C GLU A 582 -11.41 2.43 13.89
N ILE A 583 -10.72 1.43 13.37
CA ILE A 583 -10.17 1.45 12.02
C ILE A 583 -11.20 0.87 11.06
N ASP A 584 -11.48 1.58 9.98
CA ASP A 584 -12.42 1.17 8.93
C ASP A 584 -11.77 0.13 7.99
N ASP A 585 -11.71 -1.12 8.45
CA ASP A 585 -11.15 -2.26 7.73
C ASP A 585 -12.25 -3.27 7.35
N ARG A 586 -13.10 -2.88 6.38
CA ARG A 586 -14.24 -3.71 5.99
C ARG A 586 -13.82 -5.06 5.40
N ALA A 587 -12.72 -5.11 4.66
CA ALA A 587 -12.19 -6.35 4.10
C ALA A 587 -11.81 -7.37 5.18
N LEU A 588 -11.13 -6.94 6.26
CA LEU A 588 -10.84 -7.84 7.38
C LEU A 588 -12.12 -8.26 8.12
N ALA A 589 -13.07 -7.35 8.32
CA ALA A 589 -14.36 -7.65 8.95
C ALA A 589 -15.17 -8.69 8.16
N ASP A 590 -15.16 -8.60 6.83
CA ASP A 590 -15.78 -9.58 5.93
C ASP A 590 -15.13 -10.96 6.08
N VAL A 591 -13.79 -11.02 6.08
CA VAL A 591 -13.06 -12.29 6.28
C VAL A 591 -13.36 -12.91 7.65
N VAL A 592 -13.39 -12.11 8.72
CA VAL A 592 -13.73 -12.59 10.06
C VAL A 592 -15.16 -13.14 10.09
N SER A 593 -16.13 -12.40 9.52
CA SER A 593 -17.52 -12.84 9.44
C SER A 593 -17.67 -14.16 8.69
N MET A 594 -16.98 -14.31 7.55
CA MET A 594 -16.95 -15.56 6.79
C MET A 594 -16.42 -16.73 7.61
N LEU A 595 -15.33 -16.54 8.35
CA LEU A 595 -14.75 -17.58 9.22
C LEU A 595 -15.71 -18.00 10.34
N GLU A 596 -16.59 -17.10 10.77
CA GLU A 596 -17.65 -17.36 11.75
C GLU A 596 -18.95 -17.89 11.10
N GLY A 597 -18.96 -18.10 9.78
CA GLY A 597 -20.10 -18.63 9.04
C GLY A 597 -21.22 -17.62 8.77
N ARG A 598 -20.92 -16.32 8.82
CA ARG A 598 -21.85 -15.21 8.57
C ARG A 598 -21.51 -14.47 7.28
N ASP A 599 -22.55 -13.95 6.61
CA ASP A 599 -22.40 -13.01 5.49
C ASP A 599 -22.46 -11.57 6.02
N THR A 600 -22.01 -10.63 5.20
CA THR A 600 -22.09 -9.18 5.48
C THR A 600 -22.86 -8.47 4.37
N ASP A 601 -23.09 -7.16 4.50
CA ASP A 601 -23.59 -6.34 3.39
C ASP A 601 -22.58 -6.20 2.23
N THR A 602 -21.30 -6.48 2.48
CA THR A 602 -20.20 -6.39 1.51
C THR A 602 -19.57 -7.74 1.14
N SER A 603 -20.10 -8.85 1.65
CA SER A 603 -19.59 -10.19 1.33
C SER A 603 -20.63 -11.31 1.45
N GLY A 604 -20.41 -12.39 0.70
CA GLY A 604 -21.23 -13.59 0.80
C GLY A 604 -20.86 -14.67 -0.23
N PHE A 605 -21.57 -15.80 -0.19
CA PHE A 605 -21.35 -16.91 -1.11
C PHE A 605 -22.15 -16.74 -2.41
N VAL A 606 -21.49 -17.00 -3.54
CA VAL A 606 -22.06 -16.94 -4.89
C VAL A 606 -21.92 -18.30 -5.55
N LYS A 607 -23.01 -18.80 -6.15
CA LYS A 607 -23.00 -20.04 -6.93
C LYS A 607 -22.06 -19.89 -8.13
N MET A 608 -21.19 -20.88 -8.33
CA MET A 608 -20.20 -20.86 -9.41
C MET A 608 -20.82 -21.09 -10.79
N ASP A 609 -21.94 -21.82 -10.84
CA ASP A 609 -22.58 -22.18 -12.11
C ASP A 609 -23.26 -20.96 -12.75
N GLY A 610 -22.97 -20.70 -14.03
CA GLY A 610 -23.51 -19.56 -14.78
C GLY A 610 -22.99 -18.17 -14.39
N ALA A 611 -21.91 -18.05 -13.61
CA ALA A 611 -21.35 -16.77 -13.21
C ALA A 611 -20.27 -16.27 -14.19
N ASP A 612 -20.64 -15.37 -15.12
CA ASP A 612 -19.76 -14.87 -16.19
C ASP A 612 -18.51 -14.12 -15.70
N TYR A 613 -18.54 -13.56 -14.48
CA TYR A 613 -17.46 -12.75 -13.91
C TYR A 613 -17.23 -13.01 -12.41
N LEU A 614 -17.24 -14.29 -11.98
CA LEU A 614 -17.04 -14.66 -10.57
C LEU A 614 -15.72 -14.14 -9.95
N GLY A 615 -14.69 -13.95 -10.78
CA GLY A 615 -13.40 -13.37 -10.37
C GLY A 615 -13.39 -11.84 -10.23
N VAL A 616 -14.54 -11.18 -10.38
CA VAL A 616 -14.70 -9.73 -10.29
C VAL A 616 -15.68 -9.43 -9.15
N PRO A 617 -15.20 -9.13 -7.93
CA PRO A 617 -16.06 -9.01 -6.76
C PRO A 617 -17.18 -7.99 -6.91
N GLN A 618 -16.88 -6.85 -7.52
CA GLN A 618 -17.83 -5.77 -7.75
C GLN A 618 -19.04 -6.23 -8.58
N TYR A 619 -18.83 -7.13 -9.56
CA TYR A 619 -19.91 -7.66 -10.39
C TYR A 619 -20.88 -8.56 -9.63
N CYS A 620 -20.38 -9.21 -8.57
CA CYS A 620 -21.11 -10.17 -7.75
C CYS A 620 -22.02 -9.50 -6.70
N ASN A 621 -21.95 -8.18 -6.54
CA ASN A 621 -22.81 -7.45 -5.61
C ASN A 621 -24.28 -7.50 -6.07
N ARG A 622 -25.09 -8.39 -5.48
CA ARG A 622 -26.51 -8.56 -5.79
C ARG A 622 -27.45 -7.63 -5.02
N SER A 623 -26.93 -6.81 -4.10
CA SER A 623 -27.76 -5.89 -3.30
C SER A 623 -28.49 -4.84 -4.15
N THR A 624 -27.87 -4.44 -5.27
CA THR A 624 -28.45 -3.48 -6.24
C THR A 624 -29.67 -4.09 -6.95
N GLU A 625 -29.55 -5.34 -7.43
CA GLU A 625 -30.67 -6.08 -8.04
C GLU A 625 -31.82 -6.28 -7.04
N ALA A 626 -31.54 -6.56 -5.77
CA ALA A 626 -32.56 -6.67 -4.73
C ALA A 626 -33.29 -5.34 -4.49
N THR A 627 -32.56 -4.22 -4.52
CA THR A 627 -33.10 -2.88 -4.31
C THR A 627 -34.08 -2.49 -5.40
N ILE A 628 -33.73 -2.69 -6.68
CA ILE A 628 -34.63 -2.38 -7.79
C ILE A 628 -35.85 -3.31 -7.81
N ARG A 629 -35.69 -4.61 -7.51
CA ARG A 629 -36.81 -5.56 -7.40
C ARG A 629 -37.81 -5.12 -6.35
N ARG A 630 -37.33 -4.68 -5.18
CA ARG A 630 -38.17 -4.15 -4.12
C ARG A 630 -38.91 -2.88 -4.59
N LEU A 631 -38.20 -1.92 -5.20
CA LEU A 631 -38.81 -0.70 -5.72
C LEU A 631 -39.94 -1.00 -6.71
N VAL A 632 -39.68 -1.86 -7.71
CA VAL A 632 -40.69 -2.20 -8.72
C VAL A 632 -41.89 -2.91 -8.07
N SER A 633 -41.65 -3.89 -7.20
CA SER A 633 -42.74 -4.63 -6.54
C SER A 633 -43.65 -3.75 -5.66
N GLN A 634 -43.11 -2.70 -5.04
CA GLN A 634 -43.83 -1.87 -4.08
C GLN A 634 -44.45 -0.62 -4.71
N LYS A 635 -43.81 -0.05 -5.73
CA LYS A 635 -44.18 1.26 -6.29
C LYS A 635 -44.69 1.19 -7.73
N LEU A 636 -44.44 0.09 -8.44
CA LEU A 636 -44.74 -0.06 -9.87
C LEU A 636 -45.42 -1.41 -10.15
N PRO A 637 -46.63 -1.68 -9.60
CA PRO A 637 -47.29 -2.99 -9.68
C PRO A 637 -47.68 -3.42 -11.11
N ARG A 638 -47.73 -2.46 -12.05
CA ARG A 638 -48.03 -2.65 -13.49
C ARG A 638 -46.76 -2.82 -14.34
N PHE A 639 -45.60 -3.00 -13.70
CA PHE A 639 -44.31 -3.08 -14.37
C PHE A 639 -43.63 -4.40 -14.06
N LYS A 640 -42.86 -4.90 -15.03
CA LYS A 640 -41.94 -6.03 -14.86
C LYS A 640 -40.51 -5.55 -15.01
N LEU A 641 -39.55 -6.28 -14.43
CA LEU A 641 -38.14 -6.01 -14.65
C LEU A 641 -37.63 -6.87 -15.80
N GLU A 642 -36.97 -6.24 -16.76
CA GLU A 642 -36.24 -6.92 -17.83
C GLU A 642 -34.83 -6.37 -17.98
N ARG A 643 -33.91 -7.20 -18.47
CA ARG A 643 -32.55 -6.78 -18.78
C ARG A 643 -32.55 -5.97 -20.08
N ILE A 644 -31.70 -4.93 -20.15
CA ILE A 644 -31.50 -4.16 -21.39
C ILE A 644 -31.15 -5.07 -22.57
N GLY A 645 -30.32 -6.10 -22.36
CA GLY A 645 -29.97 -7.08 -23.40
C GLY A 645 -31.19 -7.79 -23.98
N THR A 646 -32.12 -8.21 -23.12
CA THR A 646 -33.38 -8.85 -23.53
C THR A 646 -34.26 -7.89 -24.33
N LEU A 647 -34.31 -6.61 -23.94
CA LEU A 647 -35.05 -5.59 -24.70
C LEU A 647 -34.43 -5.31 -26.08
N ILE A 648 -33.11 -5.41 -26.20
CA ILE A 648 -32.40 -5.33 -27.48
C ILE A 648 -32.77 -6.51 -28.37
N GLU A 649 -32.73 -7.74 -27.85
CA GLU A 649 -33.11 -8.95 -28.58
C GLU A 649 -34.56 -8.93 -29.05
N GLN A 650 -35.46 -8.37 -28.23
CA GLN A 650 -36.87 -8.18 -28.59
C GLN A 650 -37.11 -7.05 -29.60
N GLY A 651 -36.12 -6.20 -29.90
CA GLY A 651 -36.26 -5.02 -30.75
C GLY A 651 -37.05 -3.87 -30.10
N LYS A 652 -37.11 -3.83 -28.76
CA LYS A 652 -37.74 -2.75 -27.98
C LYS A 652 -36.76 -1.62 -27.67
N VAL A 653 -35.47 -1.91 -27.60
CA VAL A 653 -34.41 -0.91 -27.40
C VAL A 653 -33.33 -1.16 -28.44
N ASN A 654 -32.83 -0.11 -29.07
CA ASN A 654 -31.67 -0.16 -29.96
C ASN A 654 -30.50 0.54 -29.27
N VAL A 655 -29.31 -0.03 -29.37
CA VAL A 655 -28.09 0.57 -28.82
C VAL A 655 -26.99 0.56 -29.87
N ARG A 656 -26.37 1.73 -30.08
CA ARG A 656 -25.16 1.88 -30.90
C ARG A 656 -24.10 2.67 -30.16
N ILE A 657 -22.84 2.55 -30.61
CA ILE A 657 -21.74 3.38 -30.12
C ILE A 657 -21.64 4.67 -30.92
N GLY A 658 -20.98 5.69 -30.36
CA GLY A 658 -20.71 6.94 -31.08
C GLY A 658 -19.81 6.77 -32.31
N HIS A 659 -19.78 7.83 -33.13
CA HIS A 659 -19.11 7.91 -34.42
C HIS A 659 -17.58 7.72 -34.34
N GLY A 660 -16.94 8.23 -33.28
CA GLY A 660 -15.48 8.19 -33.10
C GLY A 660 -14.89 9.53 -32.69
N SER A 661 -13.56 9.56 -32.57
CA SER A 661 -12.83 10.75 -32.16
C SER A 661 -12.07 11.34 -33.36
N PRO A 662 -12.35 12.58 -33.77
CA PRO A 662 -11.53 13.29 -34.74
C PRO A 662 -10.18 13.68 -34.10
N SER A 663 -9.13 13.69 -34.93
CA SER A 663 -7.82 14.21 -34.56
C SER A 663 -7.90 15.67 -34.12
N ALA A 664 -6.94 16.13 -33.31
CA ALA A 664 -7.00 17.47 -32.71
C ALA A 664 -6.83 18.61 -33.72
N ASP A 665 -6.03 18.37 -34.77
CA ASP A 665 -5.71 19.29 -35.86
C ASP A 665 -6.90 19.65 -36.75
N VAL A 666 -7.94 18.81 -36.78
CA VAL A 666 -9.15 19.02 -37.59
C VAL A 666 -10.32 19.58 -36.78
N ARG A 667 -10.07 20.14 -35.59
CA ARG A 667 -11.10 20.72 -34.71
C ARG A 667 -11.26 22.24 -34.91
N ASN A 668 -11.51 22.64 -36.15
CA ASN A 668 -11.61 24.04 -36.58
C ASN A 668 -12.86 24.34 -37.44
N GLY A 669 -13.94 23.57 -37.26
CA GLY A 669 -15.16 23.71 -38.07
C GLY A 669 -16.39 24.18 -37.29
N GLY A 670 -17.57 23.77 -37.75
CA GLY A 670 -18.86 24.21 -37.20
C GLY A 670 -19.72 23.10 -36.58
N ILE A 671 -19.37 21.82 -36.78
CA ILE A 671 -20.14 20.68 -36.25
C ILE A 671 -19.61 20.27 -34.88
N PRO A 672 -20.42 20.24 -33.81
CA PRO A 672 -19.95 19.85 -32.49
C PRO A 672 -19.38 18.42 -32.43
N TYR A 673 -18.22 18.28 -31.78
CA TYR A 673 -17.66 17.00 -31.38
C TYR A 673 -17.83 16.80 -29.87
N ILE A 674 -18.71 15.87 -29.49
CA ILE A 674 -19.10 15.58 -28.11
C ILE A 674 -18.21 14.49 -27.52
N LYS A 675 -17.54 14.84 -26.43
CA LYS A 675 -16.73 13.93 -25.59
C LYS A 675 -17.53 13.46 -24.38
N VAL A 676 -17.03 12.44 -23.70
CA VAL A 676 -17.62 11.94 -22.45
C VAL A 676 -17.70 13.00 -21.34
N SER A 677 -16.78 13.96 -21.32
CA SER A 677 -16.77 15.09 -20.37
C SER A 677 -17.89 16.10 -20.59
N ASP A 678 -18.48 16.09 -21.78
CA ASP A 678 -19.53 17.04 -22.19
C ASP A 678 -20.94 16.55 -21.76
N LEU A 679 -21.01 15.31 -21.22
CA LEU A 679 -22.23 14.64 -20.77
C LEU A 679 -22.37 14.75 -19.25
N ARG A 680 -23.32 15.57 -18.77
CA ARG A 680 -23.55 15.80 -17.34
C ARG A 680 -24.91 16.40 -17.07
N ALA A 681 -25.48 16.13 -15.91
CA ALA A 681 -26.74 16.72 -15.44
C ALA A 681 -27.90 16.57 -16.46
N GLY A 682 -28.01 15.40 -17.08
CA GLY A 682 -29.08 15.08 -18.03
C GLY A 682 -29.01 15.82 -19.37
N LEU A 683 -27.94 16.58 -19.65
CA LEU A 683 -27.81 17.44 -20.85
C LEU A 683 -26.45 17.31 -21.54
N VAL A 684 -26.45 17.56 -22.85
CA VAL A 684 -25.22 17.69 -23.65
C VAL A 684 -24.75 19.14 -23.64
N ASN A 685 -23.55 19.36 -23.09
CA ASN A 685 -22.89 20.67 -23.06
C ASN A 685 -21.89 20.79 -24.21
N VAL A 686 -22.31 21.43 -25.30
CA VAL A 686 -21.44 21.64 -26.47
C VAL A 686 -20.24 22.50 -26.10
N ASN A 687 -19.05 21.97 -26.32
CA ASN A 687 -17.80 22.70 -26.15
C ASN A 687 -17.43 23.44 -27.45
N SER A 688 -17.45 24.77 -27.42
CA SER A 688 -17.16 25.64 -28.58
C SER A 688 -15.73 25.48 -29.13
N THR A 689 -14.82 24.84 -28.39
CA THR A 689 -13.45 24.55 -28.85
C THR A 689 -13.31 23.19 -29.54
N ASN A 690 -14.34 22.35 -29.52
CA ASN A 690 -14.33 21.03 -30.17
C ASN A 690 -15.39 20.99 -31.28
N LEU A 691 -15.12 21.69 -32.38
CA LEU A 691 -15.98 21.70 -33.56
C LEU A 691 -15.22 21.18 -34.78
N VAL A 692 -15.82 20.31 -35.59
CA VAL A 692 -15.20 19.74 -36.79
C VAL A 692 -15.83 20.28 -38.08
N PRO A 693 -15.05 20.34 -39.18
CA PRO A 693 -15.61 20.66 -40.49
C PRO A 693 -16.68 19.65 -40.91
N TYR A 694 -17.69 20.11 -41.66
CA TYR A 694 -18.79 19.26 -42.13
C TYR A 694 -18.30 18.03 -42.91
N GLY A 695 -17.31 18.19 -43.79
CA GLY A 695 -16.72 17.06 -44.53
C GLY A 695 -16.00 16.03 -43.64
N VAL A 696 -15.47 16.44 -42.47
CA VAL A 696 -14.95 15.50 -41.47
C VAL A 696 -16.10 14.75 -40.81
N ALA A 697 -17.16 15.48 -40.43
CA ALA A 697 -18.36 14.89 -39.84
C ALA A 697 -18.99 13.85 -40.77
N GLN A 698 -19.18 14.15 -42.06
CA GLN A 698 -19.73 13.21 -43.05
C GLN A 698 -18.94 11.90 -43.13
N ARG A 699 -17.59 11.98 -43.11
CA ARG A 699 -16.74 10.77 -43.10
C ARG A 699 -16.92 9.95 -41.83
N MET A 700 -17.10 10.59 -40.68
CA MET A 700 -17.30 9.91 -39.40
C MET A 700 -18.72 9.35 -39.23
N TRP A 701 -19.71 10.03 -39.80
CA TRP A 701 -21.09 9.57 -39.84
C TRP A 701 -21.31 8.45 -40.87
N HIS A 702 -20.40 8.31 -41.83
CA HIS A 702 -20.55 7.46 -43.01
C HIS A 702 -21.78 7.84 -43.86
N GLY A 703 -22.06 9.15 -43.98
CA GLY A 703 -23.19 9.70 -44.71
C GLY A 703 -23.38 11.20 -44.47
N ASP A 704 -24.50 11.74 -44.97
CA ASP A 704 -24.79 13.18 -44.87
C ASP A 704 -25.40 13.60 -43.52
N THR A 705 -25.83 12.65 -42.69
CA THR A 705 -26.43 12.92 -41.37
C THR A 705 -25.79 12.04 -40.31
N SER A 706 -25.86 12.47 -39.05
CA SER A 706 -25.35 11.68 -37.91
C SER A 706 -26.11 10.38 -37.64
N GLY A 707 -27.32 10.24 -38.21
CA GLY A 707 -28.26 9.17 -37.86
C GLY A 707 -28.75 9.22 -36.40
N LEU A 708 -28.51 10.32 -35.66
CA LEU A 708 -29.06 10.52 -34.32
C LEU A 708 -30.52 10.94 -34.40
N GLN A 709 -31.35 10.40 -33.51
CA GLN A 709 -32.76 10.76 -33.42
C GLN A 709 -32.96 11.81 -32.32
N PRO A 710 -33.87 12.78 -32.50
CA PRO A 710 -34.28 13.66 -31.41
C PRO A 710 -34.70 12.85 -30.18
N TYR A 711 -34.32 13.33 -29.01
CA TYR A 711 -34.59 12.71 -27.71
C TYR A 711 -33.90 11.36 -27.47
N SER A 712 -32.96 10.92 -28.33
CA SER A 712 -32.13 9.74 -28.02
C SER A 712 -31.46 9.90 -26.65
N VAL A 713 -31.35 8.80 -25.89
CA VAL A 713 -30.71 8.81 -24.57
C VAL A 713 -29.28 8.34 -24.74
N ILE A 714 -28.31 9.10 -24.23
CA ILE A 714 -26.88 8.78 -24.35
C ILE A 714 -26.23 8.73 -22.97
N THR A 715 -25.21 7.90 -22.80
CA THR A 715 -24.41 7.82 -21.58
C THR A 715 -22.97 7.47 -21.92
N PRO A 716 -21.97 7.99 -21.18
CA PRO A 716 -20.61 7.47 -21.26
C PRO A 716 -20.58 5.95 -21.02
N SER A 717 -19.67 5.28 -21.70
CA SER A 717 -19.41 3.83 -21.56
C SER A 717 -17.95 3.51 -21.22
N ARG A 718 -17.09 4.52 -21.26
CA ARG A 718 -15.67 4.37 -20.93
C ARG A 718 -15.07 5.70 -20.50
N ALA A 719 -14.03 5.63 -19.66
CA ALA A 719 -13.14 6.74 -19.32
C ALA A 719 -13.87 7.99 -18.79
N SER A 720 -14.90 7.78 -17.98
CA SER A 720 -15.68 8.86 -17.36
C SER A 720 -16.22 8.39 -16.02
N SER A 721 -16.13 9.25 -15.00
CA SER A 721 -16.81 9.04 -13.71
C SER A 721 -18.34 9.03 -13.84
N ASN A 722 -18.86 9.51 -14.97
CA ASN A 722 -20.29 9.66 -15.24
C ASN A 722 -20.84 8.47 -16.06
N ILE A 723 -20.14 7.33 -16.11
CA ILE A 723 -20.68 6.13 -16.77
C ILE A 723 -21.99 5.73 -16.07
N GLY A 724 -23.04 5.56 -16.86
CA GLY A 724 -24.38 5.24 -16.38
C GLY A 724 -25.24 6.44 -16.04
N GLU A 725 -24.73 7.67 -16.18
CA GLU A 725 -25.56 8.88 -16.13
C GLU A 725 -26.22 9.12 -17.50
N PRO A 726 -27.55 8.95 -17.62
CA PRO A 726 -28.23 9.18 -18.87
C PRO A 726 -28.35 10.68 -19.17
N VAL A 727 -28.24 11.03 -20.44
CA VAL A 727 -28.36 12.38 -20.99
C VAL A 727 -29.28 12.33 -22.19
N MET A 728 -30.19 13.30 -22.32
CA MET A 728 -31.07 13.37 -23.48
C MET A 728 -30.51 14.29 -24.58
N LEU A 729 -30.47 13.81 -25.81
CA LEU A 729 -30.18 14.62 -26.99
C LEU A 729 -31.40 15.44 -27.38
N LEU A 730 -31.28 16.78 -27.36
CA LEU A 730 -32.37 17.64 -27.83
C LEU A 730 -32.44 17.68 -29.37
N PRO A 731 -33.58 18.06 -29.97
CA PRO A 731 -33.72 18.15 -31.42
C PRO A 731 -32.64 18.98 -32.12
N GLN A 732 -32.16 20.07 -31.48
CA GLN A 732 -31.12 20.94 -32.03
C GLN A 732 -29.69 20.36 -31.88
N GLN A 733 -29.55 19.18 -31.29
CA GLN A 733 -28.27 18.55 -30.96
C GLN A 733 -28.07 17.22 -31.70
N VAL A 734 -28.83 16.97 -32.77
CA VAL A 734 -28.70 15.75 -33.57
C VAL A 734 -27.55 15.85 -34.58
N ASP A 735 -27.18 17.04 -35.04
CA ASP A 735 -26.07 17.23 -35.99
C ASP A 735 -24.73 17.36 -35.27
N VAL A 736 -24.29 16.25 -34.64
CA VAL A 736 -23.06 16.18 -33.86
C VAL A 736 -22.23 14.93 -34.17
N VAL A 737 -20.92 15.02 -33.96
CA VAL A 737 -20.02 13.86 -33.88
C VAL A 737 -19.91 13.46 -32.42
N ILE A 738 -20.04 12.17 -32.09
CA ILE A 738 -19.97 11.66 -30.71
C ILE A 738 -18.82 10.67 -30.64
N THR A 739 -18.02 10.73 -29.58
CA THR A 739 -16.93 9.78 -29.37
C THR A 739 -17.40 8.33 -29.19
N LYS A 740 -16.56 7.33 -29.49
CA LYS A 740 -16.94 5.90 -29.42
C LYS A 740 -17.24 5.42 -28.00
N GLU A 741 -16.74 6.14 -27.00
CA GLU A 741 -16.92 5.90 -25.55
C GLU A 741 -18.29 6.35 -25.02
N VAL A 742 -19.29 6.46 -25.90
CA VAL A 742 -20.68 6.82 -25.56
C VAL A 742 -21.61 5.78 -26.16
N LEU A 743 -22.52 5.26 -25.33
CA LEU A 743 -23.64 4.44 -25.77
C LEU A 743 -24.81 5.35 -26.11
N ILE A 744 -25.46 5.07 -27.24
CA ILE A 744 -26.62 5.79 -27.74
C ILE A 744 -27.79 4.81 -27.76
N PHE A 745 -28.76 5.06 -26.89
CA PHE A 745 -29.99 4.31 -26.73
C PHE A 745 -31.12 5.02 -27.49
N THR A 746 -31.87 4.24 -28.26
CA THR A 746 -33.15 4.66 -28.83
C THR A 746 -34.19 3.57 -28.59
N VAL A 747 -35.44 3.98 -28.51
CA VAL A 747 -36.56 3.05 -28.47
C VAL A 747 -36.77 2.41 -29.85
N GLY A 748 -36.99 1.10 -29.86
CA GLY A 748 -37.29 0.33 -31.06
C GLY A 748 -38.78 0.28 -31.38
N GLU A 749 -39.12 -0.09 -32.61
CA GLU A 749 -40.49 -0.06 -33.14
C GLU A 749 -41.47 -0.98 -32.39
N LYS A 750 -40.96 -1.98 -31.67
CA LYS A 750 -41.77 -2.96 -30.92
C LYS A 750 -42.00 -2.57 -29.45
N ALA A 751 -41.57 -1.39 -29.05
CA ALA A 751 -41.68 -0.94 -27.66
C ALA A 751 -43.05 -0.35 -27.33
N ASP A 752 -43.50 -0.61 -26.11
CA ASP A 752 -44.72 -0.05 -25.53
C ASP A 752 -44.41 1.21 -24.70
N PHE A 753 -43.35 1.94 -25.05
CA PHE A 753 -42.85 3.13 -24.37
C PHE A 753 -42.00 3.96 -25.33
N ASP A 754 -41.58 5.18 -24.94
CA ASP A 754 -40.77 6.07 -25.79
C ASP A 754 -39.46 6.51 -25.14
N ASN A 755 -38.70 7.38 -25.82
CA ASN A 755 -37.39 7.82 -25.33
C ASN A 755 -37.45 8.61 -24.00
N PHE A 756 -38.58 9.27 -23.69
CA PHE A 756 -38.74 9.96 -22.40
C PHE A 756 -38.93 8.97 -21.27
N TYR A 757 -39.66 7.88 -21.53
CA TYR A 757 -39.70 6.74 -20.62
C TYR A 757 -38.34 6.09 -20.45
N LEU A 758 -37.60 5.85 -21.53
CA LEU A 758 -36.28 5.23 -21.44
C LEU A 758 -35.30 6.08 -20.63
N MET A 759 -35.35 7.41 -20.78
CA MET A 759 -34.60 8.36 -19.94
C MET A 759 -34.98 8.25 -18.48
N TRP A 760 -36.28 8.27 -18.17
CA TRP A 760 -36.80 8.09 -16.81
C TRP A 760 -36.31 6.78 -16.19
N ALA A 761 -36.45 5.66 -16.93
CA ALA A 761 -36.09 4.34 -16.45
C ALA A 761 -34.59 4.22 -16.15
N LEU A 762 -33.73 4.77 -17.03
CA LEU A 762 -32.28 4.77 -16.84
C LEU A 762 -31.80 5.72 -15.72
N ASP A 763 -32.56 6.78 -15.41
CA ASP A 763 -32.19 7.78 -14.39
C ASP A 763 -32.69 7.42 -12.97
N LEU A 764 -33.44 6.33 -12.82
CA LEU A 764 -33.83 5.82 -11.50
C LEU A 764 -32.58 5.50 -10.67
N GLN A 765 -32.54 5.98 -9.41
CA GLN A 765 -31.38 5.78 -8.56
C GLN A 765 -30.97 4.30 -8.41
N PRO A 766 -31.88 3.32 -8.20
CA PRO A 766 -31.50 1.91 -8.17
C PRO A 766 -30.90 1.39 -9.49
N VAL A 767 -31.36 1.90 -10.64
CA VAL A 767 -30.81 1.54 -11.96
C VAL A 767 -29.40 2.11 -12.09
N LYS A 768 -29.18 3.38 -11.70
CA LYS A 768 -27.84 4.00 -11.66
C LYS A 768 -26.88 3.26 -10.73
N ASP A 769 -27.36 2.75 -9.60
CA ASP A 769 -26.55 1.95 -8.68
C ASP A 769 -26.16 0.58 -9.29
N GLU A 770 -26.97 0.01 -10.17
CA GLU A 770 -26.58 -1.20 -10.92
C GLU A 770 -25.40 -0.94 -11.88
N TRP A 771 -25.22 0.27 -12.41
CA TRP A 771 -24.07 0.59 -13.27
C TRP A 771 -22.75 0.43 -12.53
N LYS A 772 -22.69 0.80 -11.25
CA LYS A 772 -21.50 0.61 -10.41
C LYS A 772 -21.07 -0.85 -10.40
N ARG A 773 -21.98 -1.82 -10.53
CA ARG A 773 -21.68 -3.26 -10.55
C ARG A 773 -20.92 -3.70 -11.80
N ILE A 774 -21.10 -3.03 -12.93
CA ILE A 774 -20.62 -3.48 -14.25
C ILE A 774 -19.48 -2.63 -14.84
N ILE A 775 -19.12 -1.54 -14.16
CA ILE A 775 -17.97 -0.70 -14.49
C ILE A 775 -16.71 -1.38 -13.99
N PHE A 776 -15.88 -1.85 -14.91
CA PHE A 776 -14.62 -2.52 -14.56
C PHE A 776 -13.44 -1.61 -14.90
N MET A 777 -12.38 -1.68 -14.09
CA MET A 777 -11.14 -0.95 -14.34
C MET A 777 -10.26 -1.73 -15.33
N GLN A 778 -10.22 -1.30 -16.59
CA GLN A 778 -9.35 -1.89 -17.59
C GLN A 778 -8.06 -1.07 -17.70
N THR A 779 -6.95 -1.65 -17.21
CA THR A 779 -5.65 -0.97 -17.05
C THR A 779 -5.70 0.27 -16.15
N ASN A 780 -6.10 1.43 -16.68
CA ASN A 780 -6.21 2.68 -15.93
C ASN A 780 -7.47 3.49 -16.29
N ARG A 781 -8.45 2.86 -16.96
CA ARG A 781 -9.71 3.51 -17.35
C ARG A 781 -10.87 2.57 -17.07
N GLU A 782 -11.94 3.15 -16.56
CA GLU A 782 -13.23 2.49 -16.41
C GLU A 782 -13.84 2.14 -17.77
N ASP A 783 -14.45 0.96 -17.86
CA ASP A 783 -15.08 0.45 -19.07
C ASP A 783 -16.26 -0.46 -18.69
N VAL A 784 -17.39 -0.34 -19.40
CA VAL A 784 -18.55 -1.23 -19.25
C VAL A 784 -18.62 -2.34 -20.31
N GLY A 785 -18.00 -2.17 -21.49
CA GLY A 785 -18.08 -3.14 -22.57
C GLY A 785 -19.53 -3.48 -22.94
N ASP A 786 -19.85 -4.77 -23.07
CA ASP A 786 -21.22 -5.25 -23.33
C ASP A 786 -22.06 -5.44 -22.05
N ARG A 787 -21.49 -5.24 -20.87
CA ARG A 787 -22.14 -5.55 -19.57
C ARG A 787 -23.33 -4.64 -19.25
N TYR A 788 -23.48 -3.50 -19.94
CA TYR A 788 -24.68 -2.66 -19.82
C TYR A 788 -25.96 -3.44 -20.16
N LYS A 789 -25.85 -4.52 -20.95
CA LYS A 789 -26.96 -5.42 -21.27
C LYS A 789 -27.51 -6.12 -20.04
N ASP A 790 -26.74 -6.24 -18.96
CA ASP A 790 -27.17 -6.89 -17.72
C ASP A 790 -28.02 -5.99 -16.83
N ILE A 791 -28.04 -4.68 -17.06
CA ILE A 791 -28.80 -3.72 -16.25
C ILE A 791 -30.30 -4.05 -16.35
N LEU A 792 -30.97 -4.09 -15.20
CA LEU A 792 -32.42 -4.25 -15.13
C LEU A 792 -33.09 -2.88 -15.21
N ILE A 793 -34.15 -2.78 -16.01
CA ILE A 793 -35.02 -1.60 -16.02
C ILE A 793 -36.48 -2.03 -15.87
N PRO A 794 -37.34 -1.20 -15.25
CA PRO A 794 -38.78 -1.45 -15.29
C PRO A 794 -39.29 -1.35 -16.73
N VAL A 795 -40.23 -2.20 -17.08
CA VAL A 795 -40.92 -2.26 -18.38
C VAL A 795 -42.42 -2.21 -18.09
N PRO A 796 -43.16 -1.26 -18.69
CA PRO A 796 -44.57 -1.08 -18.42
C PRO A 796 -45.39 -2.21 -19.06
N ALA A 797 -46.58 -2.47 -18.51
CA ALA A 797 -47.53 -3.39 -19.12
C ALA A 797 -48.13 -2.84 -20.43
N ASN A 798 -48.23 -1.51 -20.56
CA ASN A 798 -48.75 -0.82 -21.74
C ASN A 798 -48.19 0.62 -21.85
N THR A 799 -48.46 1.28 -22.98
CA THR A 799 -47.99 2.64 -23.26
C THR A 799 -48.49 3.70 -22.28
N GLU A 800 -49.73 3.57 -21.81
CA GLU A 800 -50.33 4.54 -20.87
C GLU A 800 -49.60 4.54 -19.53
N ASP A 801 -49.29 3.36 -19.00
CA ASP A 801 -48.52 3.18 -17.76
C ASP A 801 -47.11 3.82 -17.90
N GLY A 802 -46.47 3.65 -19.06
CA GLY A 802 -45.15 4.26 -19.35
C GLY A 802 -45.20 5.78 -19.44
N VAL A 803 -46.18 6.34 -20.16
CA VAL A 803 -46.35 7.80 -20.30
C VAL A 803 -46.62 8.46 -18.95
N ALA A 804 -47.46 7.85 -18.11
CA ALA A 804 -47.82 8.39 -16.80
C ALA A 804 -46.61 8.63 -15.89
N VAL A 805 -45.64 7.71 -15.87
CA VAL A 805 -44.44 7.85 -15.02
C VAL A 805 -43.38 8.77 -15.60
N SER A 806 -43.35 8.93 -16.93
CA SER A 806 -42.32 9.71 -17.63
C SER A 806 -42.78 11.13 -18.01
N GLU A 807 -44.00 11.55 -17.65
CA GLU A 807 -44.59 12.80 -18.13
C GLU A 807 -43.79 14.03 -17.68
N SER A 808 -43.23 14.04 -16.47
CA SER A 808 -42.38 15.15 -16.01
C SER A 808 -41.10 15.28 -16.85
N TYR A 809 -40.49 14.16 -17.23
CA TYR A 809 -39.31 14.15 -18.11
C TYR A 809 -39.67 14.64 -19.51
N ARG A 810 -40.80 14.18 -20.06
CA ARG A 810 -41.34 14.66 -21.34
C ARG A 810 -41.56 16.17 -21.31
N SER A 811 -42.29 16.67 -20.32
CA SER A 811 -42.58 18.10 -20.17
C SER A 811 -41.30 18.93 -20.05
N TYR A 812 -40.33 18.47 -19.25
CA TYR A 812 -39.07 19.17 -19.06
C TYR A 812 -38.28 19.30 -20.38
N TYR A 813 -38.00 18.19 -21.06
CA TYR A 813 -37.13 18.20 -22.24
C TYR A 813 -37.79 18.85 -23.47
N THR A 814 -39.10 18.68 -23.65
CA THR A 814 -39.83 19.34 -24.75
C THR A 814 -39.90 20.86 -24.57
N LYS A 815 -40.17 21.35 -23.35
CA LYS A 815 -40.14 22.79 -23.04
C LYS A 815 -38.73 23.35 -23.18
N LEU A 816 -37.71 22.62 -22.73
CA LEU A 816 -36.33 23.02 -22.87
C LEU A 816 -35.90 23.12 -24.35
N ALA A 817 -36.33 22.18 -25.19
CA ALA A 817 -36.09 22.23 -26.63
C ALA A 817 -36.74 23.48 -27.26
N ALA A 818 -38.01 23.75 -26.93
CA ALA A 818 -38.72 24.93 -27.44
C ALA A 818 -38.04 26.25 -27.01
N LEU A 819 -37.62 26.34 -25.74
CA LEU A 819 -36.88 27.51 -25.23
C LEU A 819 -35.53 27.69 -25.93
N LYS A 820 -34.81 26.61 -26.23
CA LYS A 820 -33.56 26.68 -26.99
C LYS A 820 -33.77 27.15 -28.42
N ASP A 821 -34.86 26.75 -29.07
CA ASP A 821 -35.20 27.25 -30.40
C ASP A 821 -35.46 28.75 -30.38
N SER A 822 -36.25 29.24 -29.42
CA SER A 822 -36.48 30.67 -29.24
C SER A 822 -35.17 31.44 -28.99
N PHE A 823 -34.32 30.94 -28.10
CA PHE A 823 -33.02 31.56 -27.79
C PHE A 823 -32.07 31.59 -29.01
N ASN A 824 -31.99 30.49 -29.77
CA ASN A 824 -31.16 30.43 -30.97
C ASN A 824 -31.70 31.33 -32.08
N HIS A 825 -33.02 31.43 -32.22
CA HIS A 825 -33.65 32.33 -33.18
C HIS A 825 -33.30 33.78 -32.88
N GLU A 826 -33.45 34.24 -31.63
CA GLU A 826 -33.05 35.60 -31.22
C GLU A 826 -31.56 35.88 -31.50
N ARG A 827 -30.69 34.90 -31.25
CA ARG A 827 -29.24 35.03 -31.46
C ARG A 827 -28.82 35.12 -32.94
N VAL A 828 -29.60 34.56 -33.87
CA VAL A 828 -29.29 34.55 -35.32
C VAL A 828 -29.98 35.71 -36.04
N THR A 829 -31.08 36.22 -35.49
CA THR A 829 -31.89 37.27 -36.11
C THR A 829 -31.41 38.69 -35.74
N LEU A 830 -30.55 38.81 -34.73
CA LEU A 830 -29.76 40.00 -34.38
C LEU A 830 -28.33 39.83 -34.91
#